data_AF-A0A150P7Y8-F1
#
_entry.id   AF-A0A150P7Y8-F1
#
_cell.length_a   1.000
_cell.length_b   1.000
_cell.length_c   1.000
_cell.angle_alpha   90.00
_cell.angle_beta   90.00
_cell.angle_gamma   90.00
#
_symmetry.space_group_name_H-M   'P 1'
#
loop_
_entity.id
_entity.type
_entity.pdbx_description
1 polymer ?
#
loop_
_entity_poly.entity_id
_entity_poly.type
_entity_poly.pdbx_seq_one_letter_code
_entity_poly.pdbx_strand_id
1 'polypeptide(L)'
;MARGLIEPNALWDMACRWTLGGASTPQELFEGILTPEQLAALPELLAQEGRSPPAARALAPQLDDLDALRFDTQREIDLPGEEVVADFPTLATSATRAVNAGGSRYEVGEALGAGGAGKVVKARDREIGRVVALKTLKPGAEADSAVGNRFLTEARITAQLEHPNIIPVYDLGTLPNGQPYYSMRVVKRQSLQNVLTNPELRKQWPLVRLIGAFVQISRALAYAHRRGVAHRDIKPENVLLGDYGEVYLGDWGNAKLLSRAEVSEPIAIDPSGQDFGRKRHEAVASALSGTPGYIAPEQIRGDQKRIDHRADIFALGVVLYEILTGEHPFDAPTVLAVILATQTRDPKPPRSISPSCPLLLEDLCLAMLAKDPDQRPPTADRVAAEAEAFLEGAKERMRRREEAIKLCELAKAPLERDRRLDSERERLVEEARRLLKDVKEYEPIERKRAGWQLEDRAAGVEREQARAAAEAIDLYTKALAYDPDLVEARAGLADLYWSRAVRADQEHQHAARIYHEALVAEFDVGRYAALLTADAVLSVDSSPSGASVLAYRYVEKDRILVASDERALGRTPLREVHLKPGSYLFVLKRAGYRDVRYPLLLKRGTHHRVEVNLYTDAEIGEGFVYIPGGTFIAGGDAQAYDPLRRAELHVPDVAIAKFPVTFREYCEFLNELELRDLDLALKRAPHGTRGSEGYVARPASGGGWEPLPTVVEGDAQKRFPAEEGHLWNLPVILIDWFDAVAYCRFRSERDGIEVRLPTELEWEKASRGTDGRFYPWGDHFDPTFCLMRSSRPFLAQPEPVGTFPIDTSPYGVRDMAGGVREWVADVNGEKSWVETSREIESTADAGSDAPPWRIARSGSWAADSQQCRSASRTRFFGITRALNLSFRIAKPLSRGPGR
;
A
#
# COMPACT_ATOMS: atom_id res chain seq x y z
N MET A 1 -2.92 32.09 17.38
CA MET A 1 -3.51 30.74 17.44
C MET A 1 -3.45 30.11 18.83
N ALA A 2 -2.29 29.85 19.44
CA ALA A 2 -2.20 29.14 20.74
C ALA A 2 -2.97 29.81 21.91
N ARG A 3 -3.15 31.13 21.86
CA ARG A 3 -3.98 31.90 22.82
C ARG A 3 -5.41 32.20 22.35
N GLY A 4 -5.88 31.56 21.29
CA GLY A 4 -7.25 31.74 20.76
C GLY A 4 -7.51 33.09 20.06
N LEU A 5 -6.50 33.93 19.85
CA LEU A 5 -6.65 35.28 19.27
C LEU A 5 -6.75 35.29 17.73
N ILE A 6 -6.47 34.17 17.07
CA ILE A 6 -6.48 34.06 15.60
C ILE A 6 -7.08 32.71 15.27
N GLU A 7 -8.19 32.72 14.54
CA GLU A 7 -8.85 31.52 14.02
C GLU A 7 -7.99 30.87 12.90
N PRO A 8 -7.95 29.54 12.79
CA PRO A 8 -7.12 28.85 11.79
C PRO A 8 -7.35 29.32 10.35
N ASN A 9 -8.60 29.65 10.00
CA ASN A 9 -8.96 30.13 8.66
C ASN A 9 -8.39 31.53 8.36
N ALA A 10 -8.23 32.39 9.36
CA ALA A 10 -7.66 33.73 9.19
C ALA A 10 -6.15 33.70 8.91
N LEU A 11 -5.49 32.59 9.27
CA LEU A 11 -4.06 32.39 9.05
C LEU A 11 -3.71 32.23 7.56
N TRP A 12 -4.61 31.59 6.81
CA TRP A 12 -4.44 31.39 5.37
C TRP A 12 -4.53 32.71 4.61
N ASP A 13 -5.51 33.54 4.95
CA ASP A 13 -5.66 34.87 4.34
C ASP A 13 -4.49 35.80 4.65
N MET A 14 -3.95 35.74 5.87
CA MET A 14 -2.70 36.46 6.22
C MET A 14 -1.53 36.00 5.37
N ALA A 15 -1.33 34.68 5.24
CA ALA A 15 -0.26 34.12 4.41
C ALA A 15 -0.42 34.55 2.95
N CYS A 16 -1.63 34.53 2.40
CA CYS A 16 -1.91 35.00 1.04
C CYS A 16 -1.59 36.50 0.88
N ARG A 17 -2.00 37.36 1.82
CA ARG A 17 -1.68 38.80 1.76
C ARG A 17 -0.17 39.08 1.81
N TRP A 18 0.57 38.39 2.67
CA TRP A 18 2.03 38.53 2.75
C TRP A 18 2.72 38.05 1.47
N THR A 19 2.32 36.89 0.94
CA THR A 19 2.96 36.29 -0.23
C THR A 19 2.68 37.07 -1.52
N LEU A 20 1.54 37.77 -1.58
CA LEU A 20 1.15 38.61 -2.71
C LEU A 20 1.63 40.07 -2.56
N GLY A 21 2.42 40.39 -1.52
CA GLY A 21 2.96 41.73 -1.28
C GLY A 21 1.92 42.78 -0.84
N GLY A 22 0.77 42.33 -0.33
CA GLY A 22 -0.32 43.19 0.14
C GLY A 22 -0.16 43.72 1.57
N ALA A 23 0.88 43.29 2.30
CA ALA A 23 1.25 43.83 3.61
C ALA A 23 2.79 43.90 3.70
N SER A 24 3.31 45.04 4.10
CA SER A 24 4.74 45.37 4.15
C SER A 24 5.27 45.40 5.58
N THR A 25 4.37 45.51 6.56
CA THR A 25 4.70 45.54 7.99
C THR A 25 3.89 44.48 8.75
N PRO A 26 4.40 43.99 9.90
CA PRO A 26 3.62 43.12 10.77
C PRO A 26 2.31 43.77 11.22
N GLN A 27 2.28 45.09 11.45
CA GLN A 27 1.04 45.78 11.81
C GLN A 27 -0.05 45.65 10.73
N GLU A 28 0.30 45.88 9.46
CA GLU A 28 -0.63 45.72 8.33
C GLU A 28 -1.12 44.26 8.17
N LEU A 29 -0.29 43.29 8.53
CA LEU A 29 -0.63 41.86 8.44
C LEU A 29 -1.70 41.44 9.45
N PHE A 30 -1.73 42.06 10.64
CA PHE A 30 -2.70 41.76 11.71
C PHE A 30 -3.90 42.72 11.76
N GLU A 31 -3.95 43.71 10.87
CA GLU A 31 -5.01 44.71 10.82
C GLU A 31 -6.37 44.06 10.46
N GLY A 32 -7.38 44.33 11.30
CA GLY A 32 -8.71 43.71 11.21
C GLY A 32 -8.80 42.28 11.78
N ILE A 33 -7.69 41.71 12.26
CA ILE A 33 -7.64 40.40 12.94
C ILE A 33 -7.46 40.58 14.45
N LEU A 34 -6.62 41.53 14.86
CA LEU A 34 -6.42 41.92 16.25
C LEU A 34 -6.95 43.34 16.48
N THR A 35 -7.42 43.64 17.69
CA THR A 35 -7.80 45.02 18.05
C THR A 35 -6.55 45.90 18.16
N PRO A 36 -6.67 47.24 18.01
CA PRO A 36 -5.54 48.16 18.16
C PRO A 36 -4.79 47.99 19.49
N GLU A 37 -5.49 47.69 20.58
CA GLU A 37 -4.88 47.42 21.89
C GLU A 37 -4.09 46.10 21.91
N GLN A 38 -4.59 45.05 21.25
CA GLN A 38 -3.90 43.76 21.13
C GLN A 38 -2.67 43.85 20.22
N LEU A 39 -2.74 44.67 19.17
CA LEU A 39 -1.63 44.95 18.26
C LEU A 39 -0.52 45.75 18.94
N ALA A 40 -0.88 46.70 19.82
CA ALA A 40 0.08 47.45 20.62
C ALA A 40 0.79 46.58 21.68
N ALA A 41 0.11 45.56 22.23
CA ALA A 41 0.67 44.63 23.20
C ALA A 41 1.47 43.46 22.60
N LEU A 42 1.42 43.29 21.27
CA LEU A 42 2.05 42.18 20.55
C LEU A 42 3.57 42.07 20.78
N PRO A 43 4.36 43.17 20.79
CA PRO A 43 5.81 43.11 21.04
C PRO A 43 6.17 42.60 22.44
N GLU A 44 5.41 42.99 23.48
CA GLU A 44 5.62 42.51 24.85
C GLU A 44 5.22 41.03 25.00
N LEU A 45 4.12 40.61 24.34
CA LEU A 45 3.67 39.22 24.34
C LEU A 45 4.68 38.28 23.66
N LEU A 46 5.30 38.71 22.56
CA LEU A 46 6.35 37.96 21.86
C LEU A 46 7.66 37.90 22.67
N ALA A 47 7.97 38.96 23.42
CA ALA A 47 9.13 39.00 24.30
C ALA A 47 9.01 38.06 25.52
N GLN A 48 7.80 37.86 26.06
CA GLN A 48 7.54 36.96 27.20
C GLN A 48 7.72 35.47 26.86
N GLU A 49 7.66 35.06 25.58
CA GLU A 49 7.90 33.67 25.15
C GLU A 49 9.38 33.36 24.83
N GLY A 50 10.31 34.25 25.20
CA GLY A 50 11.75 33.97 25.11
C GLY A 50 12.31 33.90 23.68
N ARG A 51 11.59 34.46 22.70
CA ARG A 51 12.06 34.59 21.32
C ARG A 51 12.25 36.06 20.97
N SER A 52 13.47 36.57 21.13
CA SER A 52 13.82 37.89 20.58
C SER A 52 13.62 37.92 19.07
N PRO A 53 13.03 38.97 18.49
CA PRO A 53 12.93 39.10 17.04
C PRO A 53 14.33 39.37 16.45
N PRO A 54 14.66 38.82 15.26
CA PRO A 54 15.87 39.24 14.56
C PRO A 54 15.71 40.71 14.16
N ALA A 55 16.72 41.52 14.48
CA ALA A 55 16.71 42.96 14.19
C ALA A 55 16.45 43.19 12.69
N ALA A 56 15.44 44.01 12.39
CA ALA A 56 15.10 44.43 11.04
C ALA A 56 16.29 45.14 10.39
N ARG A 57 16.84 44.57 9.32
CA ARG A 57 17.81 45.26 8.45
C ARG A 57 17.07 45.77 7.21
N ALA A 58 16.79 47.07 7.24
CA ALA A 58 16.25 47.83 6.11
C ALA A 58 17.24 47.85 4.94
N LEU A 59 16.73 47.70 3.72
CA LEU A 59 17.43 48.02 2.48
C LEU A 59 17.40 49.56 2.26
N ALA A 60 18.56 50.22 2.33
CA ALA A 60 18.97 51.35 1.47
C ALA A 60 20.45 51.74 1.71
N PRO A 61 21.15 52.35 0.74
CA PRO A 61 22.61 52.27 0.59
C PRO A 61 23.37 53.52 1.07
N GLN A 62 24.59 53.33 1.59
CA GLN A 62 25.69 54.31 1.75
C GLN A 62 26.94 53.50 2.16
N LEU A 63 27.89 53.22 1.26
CA LEU A 63 29.11 54.00 1.00
C LEU A 63 29.65 54.67 2.28
N ASP A 64 30.53 53.97 3.01
CA ASP A 64 31.85 54.46 3.43
C ASP A 64 32.62 53.38 4.24
N ASP A 65 33.96 53.46 4.20
CA ASP A 65 34.99 52.67 4.90
C ASP A 65 35.34 51.24 4.43
N LEU A 66 36.12 51.22 3.35
CA LEU A 66 37.25 50.30 3.14
C LEU A 66 38.38 50.67 4.12
N ASP A 67 38.52 49.93 5.23
CA ASP A 67 39.81 49.57 5.85
C ASP A 67 39.58 49.03 7.27
N ALA A 68 39.57 47.71 7.40
CA ALA A 68 40.12 46.95 8.54
C ALA A 68 39.45 45.57 8.61
N LEU A 69 40.20 44.52 8.29
CA LEU A 69 40.36 43.31 9.11
C LEU A 69 41.18 42.26 8.31
N ARG A 70 42.49 42.37 8.44
CA ARG A 70 43.38 41.19 8.48
C ARG A 70 43.05 40.43 9.77
N PHE A 71 42.92 39.11 9.74
CA PHE A 71 43.40 38.30 10.86
C PHE A 71 43.93 36.93 10.44
N ASP A 72 45.14 36.74 10.97
CA ASP A 72 46.01 35.61 11.22
C ASP A 72 45.33 34.32 11.72
N THR A 73 45.81 33.17 11.25
CA THR A 73 45.66 31.87 11.92
C THR A 73 46.91 31.01 11.72
N GLN A 74 47.76 30.94 12.75
CA GLN A 74 48.67 29.84 13.01
C GLN A 74 48.13 28.96 14.15
N ARG A 75 48.00 27.64 13.92
CA ARG A 75 48.42 26.59 14.86
C ARG A 75 48.43 25.20 14.22
N GLU A 76 49.53 24.51 14.46
CA GLU A 76 50.00 23.24 13.89
C GLU A 76 49.19 22.01 14.33
N ILE A 77 49.10 21.02 13.43
CA ILE A 77 49.05 19.59 13.75
C ILE A 77 49.97 18.84 12.77
N ASP A 78 50.77 17.96 13.35
CA ASP A 78 51.93 17.22 12.84
C ASP A 78 51.53 15.93 12.10
N LEU A 79 52.19 15.60 10.98
CA LEU A 79 52.11 14.29 10.28
C LEU A 79 53.47 13.93 9.67
N PRO A 80 53.84 12.62 9.63
CA PRO A 80 55.20 12.16 9.48
C PRO A 80 55.70 12.20 8.03
N GLY A 81 57.01 12.42 7.88
CA GLY A 81 57.69 12.57 6.60
C GLY A 81 58.12 11.26 5.92
N GLU A 82 58.37 11.38 4.62
CA GLU A 82 59.58 10.89 3.96
C GLU A 82 59.73 11.56 2.58
N GLU A 83 60.98 11.85 2.21
CA GLU A 83 61.45 12.66 1.09
C GLU A 83 61.24 12.04 -0.30
N VAL A 84 61.00 12.86 -1.33
CA VAL A 84 61.74 12.80 -2.61
C VAL A 84 61.85 14.20 -3.24
N VAL A 85 63.10 14.57 -3.55
CA VAL A 85 63.57 15.82 -4.19
C VAL A 85 63.37 15.81 -5.71
N ALA A 86 63.00 16.95 -6.33
CA ALA A 86 63.52 17.37 -7.64
C ALA A 86 63.19 18.83 -8.00
N ASP A 87 64.23 19.54 -8.45
CA ASP A 87 64.34 20.95 -8.87
C ASP A 87 63.35 21.45 -9.94
N PHE A 88 63.02 22.74 -9.85
CA PHE A 88 62.59 23.57 -11.00
C PHE A 88 63.73 24.51 -11.42
N PRO A 89 64.15 24.53 -12.70
CA PRO A 89 65.00 25.59 -13.19
C PRO A 89 64.18 26.71 -13.85
N THR A 90 64.40 27.92 -13.35
CA THR A 90 64.09 29.20 -13.97
C THR A 90 65.01 29.42 -15.18
N LEU A 91 64.48 29.82 -16.34
CA LEU A 91 65.32 30.37 -17.42
C LEU A 91 64.64 31.58 -18.10
N ALA A 92 65.33 32.71 -17.97
CA ALA A 92 65.18 33.90 -18.78
C ALA A 92 66.08 33.81 -20.04
N THR A 93 65.55 34.38 -21.13
CA THR A 93 66.23 35.09 -22.24
C THR A 93 67.66 34.69 -22.66
N SER A 94 67.83 34.11 -23.85
CA SER A 94 68.15 34.87 -25.09
C SER A 94 68.67 33.96 -26.21
N ALA A 95 68.17 34.25 -27.42
CA ALA A 95 68.75 34.04 -28.75
C ALA A 95 69.54 32.75 -29.06
N THR A 96 68.99 31.97 -30.00
CA THR A 96 69.45 31.87 -31.40
C THR A 96 68.97 30.52 -31.91
N ARG A 97 67.97 30.50 -32.80
CA ARG A 97 67.70 29.29 -33.58
C ARG A 97 67.60 29.63 -35.06
N ALA A 98 68.51 28.99 -35.77
CA ALA A 98 68.73 29.07 -37.19
C ALA A 98 67.43 28.90 -37.98
N VAL A 99 67.19 29.86 -38.86
CA VAL A 99 66.39 29.65 -40.06
C VAL A 99 67.14 28.66 -40.93
N ASN A 100 66.60 27.46 -41.13
CA ASN A 100 66.74 26.70 -42.38
C ASN A 100 65.88 25.43 -42.40
N ALA A 101 64.98 25.38 -43.38
CA ALA A 101 64.64 24.24 -44.27
C ALA A 101 63.14 24.33 -44.64
N GLY A 102 62.85 24.54 -45.92
CA GLY A 102 61.51 24.78 -46.49
C GLY A 102 60.51 23.63 -46.33
N GLY A 103 60.01 23.42 -45.11
CA GLY A 103 58.85 22.59 -44.82
C GLY A 103 57.62 23.43 -44.46
N SER A 104 56.44 22.99 -44.91
CA SER A 104 55.14 23.60 -44.55
C SER A 104 54.94 23.67 -43.02
N ARG A 105 54.47 24.82 -42.49
CA ARG A 105 54.11 25.05 -41.07
C ARG A 105 53.15 23.99 -40.54
N TYR A 106 52.20 23.59 -41.37
CA TYR A 106 51.22 22.55 -41.05
C TYR A 106 51.63 21.22 -41.68
N GLU A 107 51.75 20.19 -40.84
CA GLU A 107 51.89 18.81 -41.25
C GLU A 107 50.50 18.18 -41.39
N VAL A 108 50.05 18.01 -42.64
CA VAL A 108 48.73 17.47 -42.95
C VAL A 108 48.69 15.97 -42.70
N GLY A 109 47.73 15.52 -41.90
CA GLY A 109 47.42 14.13 -41.61
C GLY A 109 46.12 13.66 -42.26
N GLU A 110 45.34 12.86 -41.53
CA GLU A 110 44.10 12.25 -42.01
C GLU A 110 43.00 13.28 -42.35
N ALA A 111 42.13 12.93 -43.29
CA ALA A 111 40.96 13.74 -43.59
C ALA A 111 39.90 13.60 -42.47
N LEU A 112 39.41 14.74 -41.96
CA LEU A 112 38.35 14.78 -40.95
C LEU A 112 36.97 14.91 -41.59
N GLY A 113 36.88 15.47 -42.80
CA GLY A 113 35.64 15.60 -43.56
C GLY A 113 35.83 16.35 -44.88
N ALA A 114 34.82 16.28 -45.76
CA ALA A 114 34.76 17.03 -47.01
C ALA A 114 33.42 17.79 -47.07
N GLY A 115 33.47 19.13 -47.11
CA GLY A 115 32.28 19.98 -47.22
C GLY A 115 32.03 20.47 -48.65
N GLY A 116 30.99 21.31 -48.80
CA GLY A 116 30.59 21.88 -50.10
C GLY A 116 31.69 22.71 -50.77
N ALA A 117 32.36 23.59 -50.02
CA ALA A 117 33.38 24.52 -50.53
C ALA A 117 34.85 24.10 -50.29
N GLY A 118 35.12 23.07 -49.47
CA GLY A 118 36.50 22.77 -49.07
C GLY A 118 36.71 21.40 -48.41
N LYS A 119 37.98 21.04 -48.20
CA LYS A 119 38.43 19.82 -47.50
C LYS A 119 38.90 20.18 -46.09
N VAL A 120 38.51 19.41 -45.08
CA VAL A 120 38.98 19.56 -43.70
C VAL A 120 39.89 18.38 -43.36
N VAL A 121 41.12 18.69 -42.98
CA VAL A 121 42.14 17.69 -42.63
C VAL A 121 42.67 17.97 -41.24
N LYS A 122 43.01 16.92 -40.50
CA LYS A 122 43.76 17.04 -39.25
C LYS A 122 45.17 17.44 -39.61
N ALA A 123 45.73 18.45 -38.95
CA ALA A 123 47.10 18.87 -39.15
C ALA A 123 47.81 19.10 -37.82
N ARG A 124 49.12 18.91 -37.79
CA ARG A 124 49.96 19.33 -36.67
C ARG A 124 50.59 20.67 -37.02
N ASP A 125 50.25 21.72 -36.26
CA ASP A 125 50.97 22.99 -36.30
C ASP A 125 52.35 22.75 -35.68
N ARG A 126 53.41 22.83 -36.50
CA ARG A 126 54.78 22.54 -36.07
C ARG A 126 55.42 23.68 -35.29
N GLU A 127 54.90 24.90 -35.41
CA GLU A 127 55.41 26.06 -34.67
C GLU A 127 54.88 26.07 -33.25
N ILE A 128 53.57 25.88 -33.09
CA ILE A 128 52.90 25.92 -31.77
C ILE A 128 52.87 24.52 -31.13
N GLY A 129 53.09 23.45 -31.89
CA GLY A 129 53.11 22.07 -31.41
C GLY A 129 51.73 21.46 -31.14
N ARG A 130 50.65 22.05 -31.68
CA ARG A 130 49.25 21.62 -31.44
C ARG A 130 48.65 20.90 -32.64
N VAL A 131 47.65 20.05 -32.39
CA VAL A 131 46.83 19.44 -33.44
C VAL A 131 45.64 20.36 -33.74
N VAL A 132 45.44 20.69 -35.02
CA VAL A 132 44.40 21.60 -35.52
C VAL A 132 43.60 20.93 -36.65
N ALA A 133 42.39 21.43 -36.89
CA ALA A 133 41.64 21.12 -38.10
C ALA A 133 41.96 22.22 -39.11
N LEU A 134 42.50 21.84 -40.26
CA LEU A 134 42.87 22.73 -41.34
C LEU A 134 41.82 22.62 -42.45
N LYS A 135 41.05 23.68 -42.69
CA LYS A 135 40.10 23.75 -43.81
C LYS A 135 40.78 24.47 -44.98
N THR A 136 40.75 23.85 -46.15
CA THR A 136 41.30 24.38 -47.40
C THR A 136 40.25 24.34 -48.51
N LEU A 137 40.35 25.23 -49.51
CA LEU A 137 39.51 25.13 -50.70
C LEU A 137 39.82 23.87 -51.51
N LYS A 138 38.92 23.46 -52.41
CA LYS A 138 39.25 22.41 -53.39
C LYS A 138 40.16 22.98 -54.49
N PRO A 139 41.16 22.22 -54.99
CA PRO A 139 41.97 22.67 -56.13
C PRO A 139 41.07 23.07 -57.31
N GLY A 140 41.27 24.29 -57.85
CA GLY A 140 40.46 24.83 -58.96
C GLY A 140 39.25 25.69 -58.55
N ALA A 141 38.82 25.66 -57.28
CA ALA A 141 37.75 26.54 -56.77
C ALA A 141 38.21 27.99 -56.54
N GLU A 142 39.51 28.25 -56.62
CA GLU A 142 40.15 29.56 -56.45
C GLU A 142 39.82 30.53 -57.61
N ALA A 143 39.44 30.01 -58.78
CA ALA A 143 39.06 30.80 -59.96
C ALA A 143 37.65 31.43 -59.84
N ASP A 144 36.82 30.93 -58.92
CA ASP A 144 35.50 31.51 -58.63
C ASP A 144 35.61 32.50 -57.45
N SER A 145 35.63 33.79 -57.78
CA SER A 145 35.74 34.87 -56.81
C SER A 145 34.64 34.84 -55.73
N ALA A 146 33.47 34.25 -56.02
CA ALA A 146 32.38 34.16 -55.06
C ALA A 146 32.64 33.08 -53.99
N VAL A 147 33.23 31.95 -54.38
CA VAL A 147 33.56 30.83 -53.47
C VAL A 147 34.74 31.20 -52.57
N GLY A 148 35.78 31.82 -53.12
CA GLY A 148 36.92 32.32 -52.35
C GLY A 148 36.54 33.39 -51.32
N ASN A 149 35.71 34.36 -51.71
CA ASN A 149 35.23 35.41 -50.79
C ASN A 149 34.36 34.84 -49.66
N ARG A 150 33.49 33.86 -49.94
CA ARG A 150 32.71 33.18 -48.88
C ARG A 150 33.60 32.45 -47.88
N PHE A 151 34.63 31.76 -48.36
CA PHE A 151 35.60 31.04 -47.51
C PHE A 151 36.35 31.98 -46.57
N LEU A 152 36.86 33.10 -47.07
CA LEU A 152 37.55 34.10 -46.23
C LEU A 152 36.58 34.81 -45.27
N THR A 153 35.34 35.05 -45.70
CA THR A 153 34.30 35.66 -44.86
C THR A 153 33.90 34.74 -43.71
N GLU A 154 33.73 33.43 -43.96
CA GLU A 154 33.47 32.43 -42.92
C GLU A 154 34.55 32.47 -41.83
N ALA A 155 35.81 32.42 -42.23
CA ALA A 155 36.94 32.43 -41.30
C ALA A 155 36.98 33.73 -40.49
N ARG A 156 36.76 34.90 -41.12
CA ARG A 156 36.75 36.21 -40.45
C ARG A 156 35.58 36.37 -39.48
N ILE A 157 34.37 35.95 -39.85
CA ILE A 157 33.21 36.01 -38.96
C ILE A 157 33.42 35.09 -37.76
N THR A 158 33.82 33.85 -38.01
CA THR A 158 34.04 32.87 -36.93
C THR A 158 35.17 33.32 -35.99
N ALA A 159 36.26 33.88 -36.52
CA ALA A 159 37.38 34.39 -35.72
C ALA A 159 37.01 35.56 -34.80
N GLN A 160 35.96 36.34 -35.14
CA GLN A 160 35.47 37.43 -34.29
C GLN A 160 34.40 36.99 -33.28
N LEU A 161 34.02 35.71 -33.28
CA LEU A 161 33.03 35.14 -32.37
C LEU A 161 33.72 34.31 -31.28
N GLU A 162 34.17 34.98 -30.22
CA GLU A 162 34.82 34.34 -29.07
C GLU A 162 33.79 33.87 -28.04
N HIS A 163 33.33 32.62 -28.20
CA HIS A 163 32.38 31.99 -27.28
C HIS A 163 32.76 30.52 -27.02
N PRO A 164 32.60 29.99 -25.79
CA PRO A 164 32.98 28.60 -25.46
C PRO A 164 32.26 27.54 -26.32
N ASN A 165 31.09 27.88 -26.86
CA ASN A 165 30.29 27.00 -27.72
C ASN A 165 30.35 27.36 -29.22
N ILE A 166 31.28 28.21 -29.66
CA ILE A 166 31.58 28.46 -31.07
C ILE A 166 32.97 27.91 -31.36
N ILE A 167 33.15 27.26 -32.51
CA ILE A 167 34.45 26.67 -32.85
C ILE A 167 35.51 27.78 -33.06
N PRO A 168 36.59 27.83 -32.26
CA PRO A 168 37.57 28.90 -32.41
C PRO A 168 38.45 28.69 -33.64
N VAL A 169 38.63 29.76 -34.42
CA VAL A 169 39.60 29.84 -35.51
C VAL A 169 40.92 30.39 -34.95
N TYR A 170 42.02 29.69 -35.22
CA TYR A 170 43.34 30.03 -34.69
C TYR A 170 44.19 30.84 -35.67
N ASP A 171 44.05 30.59 -36.98
CA ASP A 171 44.91 31.18 -37.99
C ASP A 171 44.21 31.22 -39.36
N LEU A 172 44.58 32.18 -40.21
CA LEU A 172 44.11 32.35 -41.59
C LEU A 172 45.32 32.72 -42.46
N GLY A 173 45.55 31.98 -43.54
CA GLY A 173 46.69 32.24 -44.42
C GLY A 173 46.59 31.53 -45.76
N THR A 174 47.73 31.46 -46.44
CA THR A 174 47.86 30.81 -47.75
C THR A 174 48.95 29.73 -47.66
N LEU A 175 48.63 28.52 -48.12
CA LEU A 175 49.59 27.42 -48.19
C LEU A 175 50.65 27.70 -49.27
N PRO A 176 51.82 27.03 -49.24
CA PRO A 176 52.88 27.23 -50.24
C PRO A 176 52.46 27.01 -51.69
N ASN A 177 51.37 26.28 -51.92
CA ASN A 177 50.77 26.02 -53.24
C ASN A 177 49.76 27.11 -53.69
N GLY A 178 49.63 28.22 -52.95
CA GLY A 178 48.72 29.33 -53.27
C GLY A 178 47.30 29.18 -52.71
N GLN A 179 46.99 28.06 -52.07
CA GLN A 179 45.64 27.77 -51.59
C GLN A 179 45.34 28.45 -50.25
N PRO A 180 44.22 29.19 -50.11
CA PRO A 180 43.84 29.78 -48.82
C PRO A 180 43.42 28.68 -47.83
N TYR A 181 43.79 28.87 -46.57
CA TYR A 181 43.45 27.99 -45.47
C TYR A 181 43.09 28.78 -44.22
N TYR A 182 42.30 28.17 -43.34
CA TYR A 182 42.25 28.58 -41.93
C TYR A 182 42.32 27.35 -41.03
N SER A 183 42.91 27.53 -39.85
CA SER A 183 43.03 26.48 -38.84
C SER A 183 42.07 26.73 -37.69
N MET A 184 41.51 25.66 -37.13
CA MET A 184 40.52 25.70 -36.04
C MET A 184 40.71 24.52 -35.08
N ARG A 185 39.94 24.51 -33.98
CA ARG A 185 39.96 23.39 -33.01
C ARG A 185 39.55 22.06 -33.65
N VAL A 186 40.27 20.98 -33.33
CA VAL A 186 39.81 19.60 -33.66
C VAL A 186 38.85 19.11 -32.58
N VAL A 187 37.69 18.56 -32.99
CA VAL A 187 36.73 17.90 -32.11
C VAL A 187 36.72 16.39 -32.41
N LYS A 188 36.91 15.53 -31.39
CA LYS A 188 37.29 14.11 -31.55
C LYS A 188 36.13 13.10 -31.65
N ARG A 189 34.92 13.42 -31.17
CA ARG A 189 33.79 12.47 -31.18
C ARG A 189 33.04 12.53 -32.49
N GLN A 190 31.90 13.20 -32.59
CA GLN A 190 31.03 13.17 -33.78
C GLN A 190 30.09 14.39 -33.80
N SER A 191 29.38 14.62 -34.90
CA SER A 191 28.30 15.62 -34.97
C SER A 191 27.05 15.14 -34.24
N LEU A 192 26.14 16.05 -33.89
CA LEU A 192 24.83 15.72 -33.33
C LEU A 192 24.04 14.82 -34.31
N GLN A 193 24.18 15.05 -35.62
CA GLN A 193 23.57 14.18 -36.65
C GLN A 193 23.94 12.71 -36.41
N ASN A 194 25.22 12.42 -36.22
CA ASN A 194 25.64 11.03 -36.03
C ASN A 194 25.08 10.43 -34.73
N VAL A 195 24.91 11.24 -33.68
CA VAL A 195 24.28 10.78 -32.41
C VAL A 195 22.79 10.50 -32.61
N LEU A 196 22.09 11.30 -33.41
CA LEU A 196 20.66 11.11 -33.68
C LEU A 196 20.40 9.92 -34.61
N THR A 197 21.28 9.67 -35.60
CA THR A 197 21.08 8.59 -36.58
C THR A 197 21.66 7.23 -36.14
N ASN A 198 22.60 7.20 -35.19
CA ASN A 198 23.22 5.95 -34.73
C ASN A 198 22.61 5.47 -33.41
N PRO A 199 21.90 4.32 -33.38
CA PRO A 199 21.22 3.82 -32.18
C PRO A 199 22.15 3.57 -30.99
N GLU A 200 23.38 3.11 -31.22
CA GLU A 200 24.34 2.83 -30.14
C GLU A 200 24.92 4.10 -29.52
N LEU A 201 25.12 5.14 -30.33
CA LEU A 201 25.47 6.47 -29.81
C LEU A 201 24.29 7.11 -29.10
N ARG A 202 23.07 6.99 -29.65
CA ARG A 202 21.85 7.55 -29.04
C ARG A 202 21.61 7.05 -27.62
N LYS A 203 21.89 5.77 -27.33
CA LYS A 203 21.83 5.19 -25.97
C LYS A 203 22.77 5.88 -24.97
N GLN A 204 23.92 6.39 -25.44
CA GLN A 204 24.91 7.07 -24.60
C GLN A 204 24.56 8.56 -24.35
N TRP A 205 23.52 9.06 -25.02
CA TRP A 205 23.05 10.44 -24.95
C TRP A 205 21.58 10.50 -24.48
N PRO A 206 21.33 10.33 -23.17
CA PRO A 206 19.97 10.48 -22.63
C PRO A 206 19.43 11.89 -22.88
N LEU A 207 18.09 12.04 -22.88
CA LEU A 207 17.43 13.30 -23.24
C LEU A 207 18.00 14.52 -22.49
N VAL A 208 18.22 14.42 -21.18
CA VAL A 208 18.82 15.49 -20.35
C VAL A 208 20.16 15.97 -20.91
N ARG A 209 21.01 15.06 -21.41
CA ARG A 209 22.31 15.41 -22.00
C ARG A 209 22.16 16.10 -23.35
N LEU A 210 21.23 15.64 -24.19
CA LEU A 210 20.93 16.28 -25.48
C LEU A 210 20.34 17.67 -25.30
N ILE A 211 19.44 17.86 -24.34
CA ILE A 211 18.91 19.19 -24.00
C ILE A 211 20.01 20.08 -23.41
N GLY A 212 20.94 19.53 -22.62
CA GLY A 212 22.14 20.26 -22.19
C GLY A 212 23.02 20.74 -23.36
N ALA A 213 23.13 19.96 -24.43
CA ALA A 213 23.82 20.40 -25.65
C ALA A 213 23.01 21.44 -26.44
N PHE A 214 21.69 21.26 -26.53
CA PHE A 214 20.77 22.21 -27.13
C PHE A 214 20.84 23.60 -26.47
N VAL A 215 20.88 23.64 -25.14
CA VAL A 215 21.07 24.87 -24.37
C VAL A 215 22.38 25.57 -24.74
N GLN A 216 23.48 24.82 -24.82
CA GLN A 216 24.79 25.37 -25.19
C GLN A 216 24.79 25.99 -26.61
N ILE A 217 24.11 25.35 -27.56
CA ILE A 217 23.98 25.88 -28.94
C ILE A 217 23.06 27.11 -28.97
N SER A 218 21.99 27.09 -28.19
CA SER A 218 21.07 28.24 -28.04
C SER A 218 21.83 29.48 -27.51
N ARG A 219 22.73 29.28 -26.53
CA ARG A 219 23.60 30.34 -26.00
C ARG A 219 24.63 30.83 -27.03
N ALA A 220 25.23 29.94 -27.82
CA ALA A 220 26.11 30.31 -28.92
C ALA A 220 25.41 31.20 -29.96
N LEU A 221 24.18 30.85 -30.32
CA LEU A 221 23.34 31.63 -31.23
C LEU A 221 22.97 32.98 -30.63
N ALA A 222 22.54 33.01 -29.36
CA ALA A 222 22.22 34.25 -28.67
C ALA A 222 23.41 35.23 -28.65
N TYR A 223 24.61 34.72 -28.39
CA TYR A 223 25.85 35.49 -28.42
C TYR A 223 26.13 36.09 -29.81
N ALA A 224 25.98 35.30 -30.87
CA ALA A 224 26.19 35.76 -32.24
C ALA A 224 25.12 36.78 -32.68
N HIS A 225 23.85 36.55 -32.30
CA HIS A 225 22.72 37.44 -32.60
C HIS A 225 22.92 38.83 -31.98
N ARG A 226 23.40 38.92 -30.73
CA ARG A 226 23.74 40.19 -30.07
C ARG A 226 24.88 40.96 -30.77
N ARG A 227 25.73 40.25 -31.50
CA ARG A 227 26.80 40.81 -32.34
C ARG A 227 26.37 41.08 -33.78
N GLY A 228 25.08 40.91 -34.08
CA GLY A 228 24.51 41.18 -35.38
C GLY A 228 24.85 40.13 -36.41
N VAL A 229 25.14 38.89 -36.00
CA VAL A 229 25.45 37.78 -36.92
C VAL A 229 24.34 36.73 -36.83
N ALA A 230 23.65 36.47 -37.93
CA ALA A 230 22.76 35.31 -38.08
C ALA A 230 23.50 34.18 -38.81
N HIS A 231 23.37 32.94 -38.35
CA HIS A 231 24.11 31.78 -38.88
C HIS A 231 23.53 31.24 -40.20
N ARG A 232 22.21 31.13 -40.30
CA ARG A 232 21.41 30.73 -41.48
C ARG A 232 21.60 29.31 -42.01
N ASP A 233 22.32 28.44 -41.30
CA ASP A 233 22.48 27.02 -41.67
C ASP A 233 22.61 26.15 -40.42
N ILE A 234 21.70 26.34 -39.46
CA ILE A 234 21.64 25.52 -38.24
C ILE A 234 21.03 24.16 -38.58
N LYS A 235 21.78 23.10 -38.28
CA LYS A 235 21.43 21.69 -38.48
C LYS A 235 22.32 20.79 -37.61
N PRO A 236 21.93 19.53 -37.35
CA PRO A 236 22.69 18.64 -36.47
C PRO A 236 24.12 18.34 -36.95
N GLU A 237 24.42 18.41 -38.25
CA GLU A 237 25.77 18.20 -38.78
C GLU A 237 26.76 19.29 -38.33
N ASN A 238 26.26 20.50 -38.12
CA ASN A 238 27.07 21.67 -37.75
C ASN A 238 27.29 21.79 -36.23
N VAL A 239 26.70 20.88 -35.47
CA VAL A 239 26.83 20.79 -34.01
C VAL A 239 27.83 19.68 -33.68
N LEU A 240 29.01 20.04 -33.20
CA LEU A 240 30.07 19.10 -32.86
C LEU A 240 30.09 18.82 -31.35
N LEU A 241 30.18 17.55 -30.98
CA LEU A 241 30.14 17.10 -29.58
C LEU A 241 31.53 16.59 -29.14
N GLY A 242 32.03 17.07 -28.01
CA GLY A 242 33.34 16.76 -27.42
C GLY A 242 33.34 15.58 -26.45
N ASP A 243 34.55 15.19 -25.98
CA ASP A 243 34.78 14.04 -25.10
C ASP A 243 34.26 14.23 -23.67
N TYR A 244 34.27 15.48 -23.20
CA TYR A 244 33.97 15.86 -21.81
C TYR A 244 32.69 16.70 -21.70
N GLY A 245 31.83 16.66 -22.73
CA GLY A 245 30.57 17.39 -22.76
C GLY A 245 30.65 18.76 -23.41
N GLU A 246 31.78 19.09 -24.06
CA GLU A 246 31.90 20.31 -24.85
C GLU A 246 30.97 20.25 -26.07
N VAL A 247 30.39 21.38 -26.44
CA VAL A 247 29.52 21.50 -27.61
C VAL A 247 29.97 22.71 -28.42
N TYR A 248 30.24 22.51 -29.70
CA TYR A 248 30.70 23.57 -30.59
C TYR A 248 29.76 23.70 -31.80
N LEU A 249 29.30 24.92 -32.05
CA LEU A 249 28.64 25.30 -33.29
C LEU A 249 29.69 25.75 -34.31
N GLY A 250 29.70 25.12 -35.47
CA GLY A 250 30.62 25.41 -36.58
C GLY A 250 29.90 25.70 -37.90
N ASP A 251 30.70 25.97 -38.94
CA ASP A 251 30.26 26.22 -40.33
C ASP A 251 29.44 27.52 -40.54
N TRP A 252 30.06 28.67 -40.28
CA TRP A 252 29.48 30.01 -40.47
C TRP A 252 29.48 30.48 -41.95
N GLY A 253 29.60 29.56 -42.92
CA GLY A 253 29.80 29.89 -44.34
C GLY A 253 28.63 30.62 -45.01
N ASN A 254 27.43 30.57 -44.40
CA ASN A 254 26.21 31.26 -44.86
C ASN A 254 25.82 32.44 -43.95
N ALA A 255 26.69 32.84 -43.01
CA ALA A 255 26.37 33.86 -42.04
C ALA A 255 26.10 35.22 -42.69
N LYS A 256 25.16 35.98 -42.11
CA LYS A 256 24.77 37.32 -42.58
C LYS A 256 24.95 38.34 -41.47
N LEU A 257 25.62 39.46 -41.78
CA LEU A 257 25.64 40.64 -40.92
C LEU A 257 24.27 41.34 -40.99
N LEU A 258 23.64 41.48 -39.83
CA LEU A 258 22.40 42.21 -39.62
C LEU A 258 22.67 43.73 -39.68
N SER A 259 21.65 44.52 -39.98
CA SER A 259 21.82 45.96 -40.20
C SER A 259 22.34 46.66 -38.94
N ARG A 260 23.31 47.58 -39.11
CA ARG A 260 24.06 48.24 -38.03
C ARG A 260 23.21 49.11 -37.09
N ALA A 261 21.94 49.36 -37.44
CA ALA A 261 21.04 50.23 -36.69
C ALA A 261 20.39 49.59 -35.45
N GLU A 262 20.51 48.26 -35.28
CA GLU A 262 19.76 47.49 -34.26
C GLU A 262 20.64 46.62 -33.34
N VAL A 263 21.97 46.78 -33.38
CA VAL A 263 22.92 45.84 -32.77
C VAL A 263 23.72 46.50 -31.64
N SER A 264 23.82 45.84 -30.49
CA SER A 264 24.51 46.36 -29.29
C SER A 264 26.05 46.37 -29.43
N GLU A 265 26.63 45.35 -30.07
CA GLU A 265 28.09 45.21 -30.27
C GLU A 265 28.42 44.65 -31.68
N PRO A 266 28.32 45.45 -32.75
CA PRO A 266 28.54 44.93 -34.10
C PRO A 266 30.02 44.58 -34.36
N ILE A 267 30.23 43.44 -35.02
CA ILE A 267 31.55 42.98 -35.49
C ILE A 267 32.15 43.99 -36.49
N ALA A 268 33.41 44.40 -36.26
CA ALA A 268 34.13 45.30 -37.15
C ALA A 268 34.94 44.49 -38.18
N ILE A 269 34.48 44.43 -39.42
CA ILE A 269 35.25 43.90 -40.54
C ILE A 269 35.81 45.11 -41.33
N ASP A 270 37.13 45.20 -41.46
CA ASP A 270 37.81 46.29 -42.20
C ASP A 270 37.34 46.32 -43.68
N PRO A 271 36.78 47.45 -44.18
CA PRO A 271 36.28 47.57 -45.56
C PRO A 271 37.35 47.60 -46.65
N SER A 272 38.64 47.49 -46.33
CA SER A 272 39.76 47.68 -47.28
C SER A 272 39.90 46.60 -48.38
N GLY A 273 39.05 45.56 -48.39
CA GLY A 273 38.93 44.60 -49.48
C GLY A 273 37.63 44.77 -50.28
N GLN A 274 37.71 45.46 -51.42
CA GLN A 274 36.71 45.58 -52.50
C GLN A 274 35.22 45.36 -52.14
N ASP A 275 34.51 46.48 -51.98
CA ASP A 275 33.11 46.73 -52.37
C ASP A 275 32.09 45.59 -52.12
N PHE A 276 31.76 45.37 -50.85
CA PHE A 276 30.59 44.57 -50.44
C PHE A 276 29.28 45.35 -50.71
N GLY A 277 28.87 45.39 -51.98
CA GLY A 277 27.46 45.28 -52.37
C GLY A 277 26.57 46.52 -52.24
N ARG A 278 26.90 47.61 -52.96
CA ARG A 278 25.88 48.54 -53.49
C ARG A 278 25.90 48.54 -55.02
N LYS A 279 25.73 47.36 -55.64
CA LYS A 279 25.33 47.25 -57.05
C LYS A 279 24.10 46.36 -57.17
N ARG A 280 22.97 47.00 -57.52
CA ARG A 280 21.82 46.35 -58.15
C ARG A 280 22.33 45.70 -59.44
N HIS A 281 22.46 44.39 -59.45
CA HIS A 281 22.39 43.62 -60.69
C HIS A 281 21.32 42.55 -60.51
N GLU A 282 20.32 42.65 -61.37
CA GLU A 282 19.29 41.65 -61.62
C GLU A 282 19.97 40.34 -62.06
N ALA A 283 19.95 39.34 -61.18
CA ALA A 283 20.12 37.94 -61.53
C ALA A 283 19.27 37.11 -60.56
N VAL A 284 18.05 36.79 -61.01
CA VAL A 284 16.92 36.24 -60.24
C VAL A 284 17.07 34.72 -59.98
N ALA A 285 18.29 34.17 -59.77
CA ALA A 285 18.45 32.70 -59.78
C ALA A 285 19.45 32.06 -58.79
N SER A 286 19.95 32.75 -57.74
CA SER A 286 20.97 32.15 -56.84
C SER A 286 20.70 32.22 -55.32
N ALA A 287 19.52 32.62 -54.84
CA ALA A 287 19.40 33.19 -53.49
C ALA A 287 18.77 32.33 -52.37
N LEU A 288 18.56 31.02 -52.55
CA LEU A 288 18.21 30.10 -51.44
C LEU A 288 19.50 29.51 -50.84
N SER A 289 20.03 30.18 -49.82
CA SER A 289 21.21 29.73 -49.05
C SER A 289 20.72 29.08 -47.76
N GLY A 290 21.10 27.81 -47.54
CA GLY A 290 20.75 26.96 -46.40
C GLY A 290 20.43 25.51 -46.80
N THR A 291 20.31 24.62 -45.82
CA THR A 291 20.02 23.19 -46.04
C THR A 291 18.51 22.92 -46.09
N PRO A 292 17.95 22.35 -47.18
CA PRO A 292 16.52 22.05 -47.29
C PRO A 292 15.99 21.26 -46.08
N GLY A 293 14.83 21.66 -45.55
CA GLY A 293 14.26 21.12 -44.31
C GLY A 293 14.50 22.00 -43.08
N TYR A 294 15.65 22.68 -43.04
CA TYR A 294 16.03 23.59 -41.95
C TYR A 294 15.84 25.07 -42.29
N ILE A 295 15.70 25.41 -43.58
CA ILE A 295 15.48 26.79 -44.06
C ILE A 295 14.14 27.32 -43.53
N ALA A 296 14.15 28.51 -42.92
CA ALA A 296 12.95 29.11 -42.37
C ALA A 296 11.94 29.55 -43.46
N PRO A 297 10.62 29.52 -43.21
CA PRO A 297 9.59 29.84 -44.21
C PRO A 297 9.77 31.19 -44.91
N GLU A 298 10.15 32.23 -44.17
CA GLU A 298 10.43 33.58 -44.68
C GLU A 298 11.64 33.64 -45.61
N GLN A 299 12.64 32.77 -45.41
CA GLN A 299 13.80 32.65 -46.31
C GLN A 299 13.41 31.99 -47.63
N ILE A 300 12.49 31.02 -47.60
CA ILE A 300 11.97 30.37 -48.81
C ILE A 300 11.10 31.34 -49.62
N ARG A 301 10.29 32.16 -48.95
CA ARG A 301 9.46 33.20 -49.60
C ARG A 301 10.28 34.37 -50.15
N GLY A 302 11.53 34.52 -49.73
CA GLY A 302 12.38 35.65 -50.12
C GLY A 302 11.96 36.98 -49.49
N ASP A 303 11.28 36.96 -48.33
CA ASP A 303 10.82 38.16 -47.63
C ASP A 303 11.99 38.87 -46.94
N GLN A 304 12.81 39.58 -47.73
CA GLN A 304 14.07 40.16 -47.26
C GLN A 304 13.93 41.11 -46.07
N LYS A 305 12.75 41.69 -45.84
CA LYS A 305 12.49 42.60 -44.72
C LYS A 305 12.25 41.86 -43.39
N ARG A 306 11.83 40.60 -43.44
CA ARG A 306 11.51 39.79 -42.25
C ARG A 306 12.58 38.74 -41.91
N ILE A 307 13.60 38.58 -42.76
CA ILE A 307 14.71 37.64 -42.50
C ILE A 307 15.70 38.27 -41.50
N ASP A 308 15.56 37.90 -40.22
CA ASP A 308 16.42 38.25 -39.09
C ASP A 308 16.94 37.00 -38.34
N HIS A 309 17.40 37.16 -37.10
CA HIS A 309 17.93 36.08 -36.26
C HIS A 309 16.90 34.99 -35.92
N ARG A 310 15.59 35.28 -36.04
CA ARG A 310 14.52 34.30 -35.77
C ARG A 310 14.44 33.19 -36.82
N ALA A 311 15.11 33.35 -37.96
CA ALA A 311 15.34 32.24 -38.89
C ALA A 311 16.23 31.14 -38.28
N ASP A 312 17.23 31.51 -37.48
CA ASP A 312 18.06 30.53 -36.76
C ASP A 312 17.27 29.84 -35.65
N ILE A 313 16.33 30.57 -35.00
CA ILE A 313 15.43 29.99 -33.99
C ILE A 313 14.52 28.92 -34.62
N PHE A 314 14.00 29.16 -35.82
CA PHE A 314 13.23 28.14 -36.54
C PHE A 314 14.05 26.88 -36.82
N ALA A 315 15.26 27.05 -37.37
CA ALA A 315 16.16 25.95 -37.68
C ALA A 315 16.60 25.19 -36.42
N LEU A 316 16.83 25.89 -35.31
CA LEU A 316 17.08 25.30 -34.00
C LEU A 316 15.84 24.53 -33.48
N GLY A 317 14.63 24.98 -33.80
CA GLY A 317 13.37 24.29 -33.49
C GLY A 317 13.25 22.95 -34.20
N VAL A 318 13.74 22.87 -35.45
CA VAL A 318 13.85 21.61 -36.20
C VAL A 318 14.81 20.65 -35.48
N VAL A 319 15.97 21.13 -35.03
CA VAL A 319 16.93 20.32 -34.25
C VAL A 319 16.31 19.82 -32.94
N LEU A 320 15.55 20.65 -32.22
CA LEU A 320 14.86 20.22 -31.01
C LEU A 320 13.83 19.12 -31.32
N TYR A 321 13.08 19.27 -32.41
CA TYR A 321 12.10 18.29 -32.85
C TYR A 321 12.74 16.91 -33.08
N GLU A 322 13.87 16.89 -33.78
CA GLU A 322 14.62 15.65 -34.03
C GLU A 322 15.21 15.04 -32.75
N ILE A 323 15.67 15.88 -31.79
CA ILE A 323 16.11 15.39 -30.48
C ILE A 323 14.97 14.67 -29.74
N LEU A 324 13.76 15.24 -29.79
CA LEU A 324 12.58 14.75 -29.06
C LEU A 324 11.94 13.52 -29.71
N THR A 325 11.92 13.46 -31.04
CA THR A 325 11.15 12.46 -31.80
C THR A 325 12.02 11.45 -32.54
N GLY A 326 13.26 11.81 -32.87
CA GLY A 326 14.11 11.05 -33.79
C GLY A 326 13.74 11.21 -35.27
N GLU A 327 12.73 12.03 -35.59
CA GLU A 327 12.22 12.27 -36.95
C GLU A 327 12.32 13.75 -37.33
N HIS A 328 12.39 14.05 -38.64
CA HIS A 328 12.40 15.42 -39.13
C HIS A 328 10.95 15.94 -39.34
N PRO A 329 10.58 17.15 -38.83
CA PRO A 329 9.18 17.63 -38.80
C PRO A 329 8.57 17.82 -40.20
N PHE A 330 9.40 18.14 -41.20
CA PHE A 330 8.99 18.46 -42.57
C PHE A 330 9.45 17.43 -43.60
N ASP A 331 9.75 16.19 -43.19
CA ASP A 331 10.25 15.16 -44.11
C ASP A 331 9.26 14.87 -45.26
N ALA A 332 9.81 14.63 -46.46
CA ALA A 332 9.09 14.36 -47.71
C ALA A 332 10.00 13.73 -48.80
N PRO A 333 9.45 13.03 -49.82
CA PRO A 333 10.23 12.25 -50.79
C PRO A 333 11.16 13.04 -51.72
N THR A 334 10.97 14.35 -51.84
CA THR A 334 11.78 15.20 -52.72
C THR A 334 12.12 16.52 -52.02
N VAL A 335 13.26 17.12 -52.38
CA VAL A 335 13.72 18.41 -51.85
C VAL A 335 12.64 19.50 -52.02
N LEU A 336 11.97 19.55 -53.17
CA LEU A 336 10.89 20.51 -53.42
C LEU A 336 9.68 20.27 -52.50
N ALA A 337 9.35 19.00 -52.23
CA ALA A 337 8.27 18.65 -51.31
C ALA A 337 8.62 19.00 -49.86
N VAL A 338 9.89 18.84 -49.44
CA VAL A 338 10.36 19.29 -48.12
C VAL A 338 10.22 20.80 -47.98
N ILE A 339 10.66 21.57 -48.99
CA ILE A 339 10.51 23.04 -49.01
C ILE A 339 9.04 23.46 -48.91
N LEU A 340 8.14 22.80 -49.66
CA LEU A 340 6.71 23.07 -49.61
C LEU A 340 6.12 22.71 -48.23
N ALA A 341 6.51 21.57 -47.67
CA ALA A 341 6.08 21.14 -46.34
C ALA A 341 6.55 22.13 -45.26
N THR A 342 7.80 22.60 -45.32
CA THR A 342 8.31 23.62 -44.41
C THR A 342 7.50 24.92 -44.47
N GLN A 343 6.98 25.31 -45.64
CA GLN A 343 6.13 26.50 -45.78
C GLN A 343 4.68 26.33 -45.32
N THR A 344 4.09 25.14 -45.51
CA THR A 344 2.62 24.98 -45.49
C THR A 344 2.11 23.98 -44.45
N ARG A 345 2.95 23.03 -44.01
CA ARG A 345 2.56 21.96 -43.09
C ARG A 345 2.93 22.32 -41.67
N ASP A 346 1.98 22.24 -40.75
CA ASP A 346 2.28 22.31 -39.32
C ASP A 346 2.92 21.00 -38.85
N PRO A 347 3.96 21.07 -38.01
CA PRO A 347 4.62 19.86 -37.49
C PRO A 347 3.65 19.09 -36.59
N LYS A 348 3.73 17.75 -36.63
CA LYS A 348 2.97 16.92 -35.68
C LYS A 348 3.47 17.18 -34.25
N PRO A 349 2.62 17.28 -33.22
CA PRO A 349 3.09 17.40 -31.84
C PRO A 349 4.05 16.26 -31.46
N PRO A 350 5.25 16.53 -30.92
CA PRO A 350 6.21 15.51 -30.51
C PRO A 350 5.64 14.35 -29.67
N ARG A 351 4.71 14.63 -28.75
CA ARG A 351 4.05 13.61 -27.90
C ARG A 351 3.18 12.62 -28.66
N SER A 352 2.73 12.97 -29.87
CA SER A 352 2.02 12.04 -30.75
C SER A 352 2.93 10.96 -31.33
N ILE A 353 4.25 11.21 -31.39
CA ILE A 353 5.28 10.28 -31.88
C ILE A 353 5.97 9.60 -30.69
N SER A 354 6.32 10.38 -29.66
CA SER A 354 6.99 9.93 -28.44
C SER A 354 6.18 10.35 -27.21
N PRO A 355 5.28 9.49 -26.68
CA PRO A 355 4.42 9.84 -25.54
C PRO A 355 5.19 10.26 -24.28
N SER A 356 6.45 9.85 -24.15
CA SER A 356 7.37 10.24 -23.08
C SER A 356 7.96 11.66 -23.21
N CYS A 357 7.65 12.39 -24.29
CA CYS A 357 8.14 13.74 -24.51
C CYS A 357 7.60 14.71 -23.43
N PRO A 358 8.47 15.48 -22.74
CA PRO A 358 8.04 16.45 -21.74
C PRO A 358 7.24 17.61 -22.35
N LEU A 359 6.11 17.97 -21.72
CA LEU A 359 5.22 19.05 -22.15
C LEU A 359 5.97 20.36 -22.43
N LEU A 360 6.82 20.78 -21.48
CA LEU A 360 7.57 22.04 -21.60
C LEU A 360 8.49 22.08 -22.83
N LEU A 361 9.05 20.93 -23.24
CA LEU A 361 9.89 20.85 -24.44
C LEU A 361 9.07 20.76 -25.72
N GLU A 362 7.89 20.13 -25.68
CA GLU A 362 6.93 20.14 -26.78
C GLU A 362 6.45 21.57 -27.09
N ASP A 363 6.01 22.31 -26.07
CA ASP A 363 5.52 23.67 -26.20
C ASP A 363 6.60 24.59 -26.79
N LEU A 364 7.82 24.52 -26.24
CA LEU A 364 8.97 25.27 -26.77
C LEU A 364 9.27 24.90 -28.23
N CYS A 365 9.30 23.59 -28.55
CA CYS A 365 9.59 23.11 -29.89
C CYS A 365 8.56 23.62 -30.92
N LEU A 366 7.27 23.53 -30.60
CA LEU A 366 6.20 24.00 -31.47
C LEU A 366 6.21 25.52 -31.63
N ALA A 367 6.49 26.28 -30.55
CA ALA A 367 6.64 27.74 -30.62
C ALA A 367 7.79 28.15 -31.54
N MET A 368 8.93 27.47 -31.48
CA MET A 368 10.08 27.73 -32.36
C MET A 368 9.77 27.42 -33.84
N LEU A 369 8.92 26.42 -34.10
CA LEU A 369 8.51 25.99 -35.45
C LEU A 369 7.35 26.79 -36.05
N ALA A 370 6.89 27.86 -35.38
CA ALA A 370 5.84 28.72 -35.90
C ALA A 370 6.21 29.29 -37.28
N LYS A 371 5.26 29.24 -38.22
CA LYS A 371 5.48 29.73 -39.59
C LYS A 371 5.66 31.24 -39.66
N ASP A 372 5.02 31.95 -38.73
CA ASP A 372 5.15 33.39 -38.56
C ASP A 372 6.30 33.70 -37.58
N PRO A 373 7.37 34.42 -38.01
CA PRO A 373 8.48 34.79 -37.13
C PRO A 373 8.08 35.55 -35.87
N ASP A 374 6.98 36.31 -35.89
CA ASP A 374 6.51 37.09 -34.73
C ASP A 374 5.87 36.21 -33.63
N GLN A 375 5.56 34.95 -33.95
CA GLN A 375 5.03 33.96 -33.00
C GLN A 375 6.13 33.08 -32.38
N ARG A 376 7.37 33.21 -32.84
CA ARG A 376 8.52 32.46 -32.29
C ARG A 376 9.04 33.14 -31.01
N PRO A 377 9.78 32.42 -30.16
CA PRO A 377 10.53 33.05 -29.08
C PRO A 377 11.38 34.22 -29.61
N PRO A 378 11.36 35.39 -28.96
CA PRO A 378 11.94 36.61 -29.52
C PRO A 378 13.47 36.56 -29.62
N THR A 379 14.13 35.73 -28.80
CA THR A 379 15.60 35.60 -28.76
C THR A 379 16.00 34.16 -28.46
N ALA A 380 17.21 33.77 -28.88
CA ALA A 380 17.78 32.48 -28.53
C ALA A 380 18.11 32.35 -27.02
N ASP A 381 18.26 33.48 -26.30
CA ASP A 381 18.36 33.49 -24.83
C ASP A 381 17.08 32.96 -24.17
N ARG A 382 15.91 33.33 -24.69
CA ARG A 382 14.62 32.81 -24.18
C ARG A 382 14.50 31.31 -24.40
N VAL A 383 14.91 30.83 -25.58
CA VAL A 383 14.95 29.40 -25.90
C VAL A 383 15.87 28.64 -24.92
N ALA A 384 17.06 29.17 -24.65
CA ALA A 384 17.99 28.57 -23.70
C ALA A 384 17.38 28.51 -22.29
N ALA A 385 16.78 29.60 -21.82
CA ALA A 385 16.17 29.68 -20.50
C ALA A 385 15.00 28.69 -20.32
N GLU A 386 14.14 28.53 -21.32
CA GLU A 386 13.04 27.57 -21.27
C GLU A 386 13.56 26.12 -21.26
N ALA A 387 14.54 25.79 -22.10
CA ALA A 387 15.17 24.47 -22.09
C ALA A 387 15.93 24.18 -20.76
N GLU A 388 16.52 25.20 -20.14
CA GLU A 388 17.16 25.10 -18.81
C GLU A 388 16.16 24.83 -17.69
N ALA A 389 14.98 25.46 -17.72
CA ALA A 389 13.91 25.22 -16.75
C ALA A 389 13.48 23.73 -16.72
N PHE A 390 13.46 23.06 -17.88
CA PHE A 390 13.26 21.61 -17.93
C PHE A 390 14.37 20.83 -17.21
N LEU A 391 15.64 21.20 -17.43
CA LEU A 391 16.79 20.53 -16.80
C LEU A 391 16.79 20.71 -15.28
N GLU A 392 16.43 21.89 -14.78
CA GLU A 392 16.30 22.16 -13.35
C GLU A 392 15.17 21.33 -12.72
N GLY A 393 13.99 21.30 -13.35
CA GLY A 393 12.88 20.47 -12.90
C GLY A 393 13.21 18.96 -12.90
N ALA A 394 14.01 18.49 -13.86
CA ALA A 394 14.48 17.10 -13.89
C ALA A 394 15.45 16.77 -12.75
N LYS A 395 16.39 17.68 -12.44
CA LYS A 395 17.33 17.52 -11.31
C LYS A 395 16.59 17.49 -9.97
N GLU A 396 15.60 18.37 -9.80
CA GLU A 396 14.80 18.41 -8.57
C GLU A 396 14.00 17.13 -8.36
N ARG A 397 13.37 16.60 -9.41
CA ARG A 397 12.69 15.29 -9.33
C ARG A 397 13.64 14.16 -8.94
N MET A 398 14.86 14.14 -9.48
CA MET A 398 15.87 13.13 -9.10
C MET A 398 16.26 13.25 -7.62
N ARG A 399 16.50 14.47 -7.12
CA ARG A 399 16.83 14.71 -5.71
C ARG A 399 15.70 14.29 -4.77
N ARG A 400 14.46 14.65 -5.10
CA ARG A 400 13.28 14.22 -4.32
C ARG A 400 13.17 12.70 -4.27
N ARG A 401 13.37 12.02 -5.41
CA ARG A 401 13.35 10.56 -5.48
C ARG A 401 14.47 9.93 -4.66
N GLU A 402 15.69 10.45 -4.73
CA GLU A 402 16.81 9.99 -3.90
C GLU A 402 16.50 10.14 -2.41
N GLU A 403 15.91 11.26 -1.99
CA GLU A 403 15.52 11.47 -0.60
C GLU A 403 14.38 10.52 -0.18
N ALA A 404 13.41 10.29 -1.04
CA ALA A 404 12.34 9.30 -0.83
C ALA A 404 12.90 7.88 -0.64
N ILE A 405 13.91 7.49 -1.43
CA ILE A 405 14.58 6.19 -1.32
C ILE A 405 15.33 6.09 0.02
N LYS A 406 16.03 7.14 0.45
CA LYS A 406 16.70 7.14 1.77
C LYS A 406 15.70 6.96 2.92
N LEU A 407 14.55 7.61 2.84
CA LEU A 407 13.48 7.43 3.84
C LEU A 407 12.94 6.00 3.86
N CYS A 408 12.80 5.36 2.69
CA CYS A 408 12.45 3.94 2.61
C CYS A 408 13.52 3.04 3.23
N GLU A 409 14.79 3.36 3.04
CA GLU A 409 15.89 2.62 3.68
C GLU A 409 15.83 2.74 5.21
N LEU A 410 15.59 3.95 5.73
CA LEU A 410 15.40 4.19 7.15
C LEU A 410 14.18 3.45 7.70
N ALA A 411 13.12 3.28 6.90
CA ALA A 411 11.90 2.57 7.29
C ALA A 411 12.09 1.06 7.47
N LYS A 412 13.17 0.47 6.94
CA LYS A 412 13.44 -0.97 7.08
C LYS A 412 13.68 -1.39 8.53
N ALA A 413 14.46 -0.61 9.29
CA ALA A 413 14.77 -0.91 10.69
C ALA A 413 13.52 -0.97 11.61
N PRO A 414 12.62 0.03 11.62
CA PRO A 414 11.39 -0.05 12.41
C PRO A 414 10.44 -1.16 11.89
N LEU A 415 10.42 -1.45 10.59
CA LEU A 415 9.62 -2.55 10.03
C LEU A 415 10.13 -3.94 10.49
N GLU A 416 11.44 -4.16 10.48
CA GLU A 416 12.06 -5.38 11.01
C GLU A 416 11.80 -5.52 12.52
N ARG A 417 11.85 -4.40 13.25
CA ARG A 417 11.50 -4.36 14.68
C ARG A 417 10.03 -4.73 14.91
N ASP A 418 9.08 -4.19 14.13
CA ASP A 418 7.65 -4.55 14.20
C ASP A 418 7.44 -6.06 14.01
N ARG A 419 8.08 -6.65 12.98
CA ARG A 419 8.00 -8.11 12.71
C ARG A 419 8.60 -8.95 13.83
N ARG A 420 9.77 -8.55 14.35
CA ARG A 420 10.45 -9.26 15.44
C ARG A 420 9.62 -9.21 16.73
N LEU A 421 9.10 -8.03 17.08
CA LEU A 421 8.26 -7.84 18.25
C LEU A 421 6.95 -8.61 18.13
N ASP A 422 6.40 -8.75 16.92
CA ASP A 422 5.21 -9.60 16.72
C ASP A 422 5.48 -11.07 17.07
N SER A 423 6.58 -11.61 16.52
CA SER A 423 7.00 -12.99 16.79
C SER A 423 7.34 -13.21 18.27
N GLU A 424 7.97 -12.22 18.92
CA GLU A 424 8.28 -12.26 20.34
C GLU A 424 7.00 -12.23 21.20
N ARG A 425 6.05 -11.35 20.87
CA ARG A 425 4.75 -11.28 21.54
C ARG A 425 4.03 -12.62 21.45
N GLU A 426 3.95 -13.22 20.26
CA GLU A 426 3.32 -14.53 20.07
C GLU A 426 3.99 -15.62 20.91
N ARG A 427 5.32 -15.65 20.94
CA ARG A 427 6.09 -16.60 21.75
C ARG A 427 5.84 -16.40 23.26
N LEU A 428 5.88 -15.15 23.74
CA LEU A 428 5.63 -14.84 25.15
C LEU A 428 4.22 -15.22 25.57
N VAL A 429 3.23 -14.93 24.73
CA VAL A 429 1.84 -15.34 24.95
C VAL A 429 1.75 -16.86 25.00
N GLU A 430 2.42 -17.59 24.11
CA GLU A 430 2.39 -19.06 24.07
C GLU A 430 3.12 -19.70 25.27
N GLU A 431 4.22 -19.11 25.72
CA GLU A 431 4.94 -19.59 26.90
C GLU A 431 4.19 -19.29 28.20
N ALA A 432 3.60 -18.09 28.33
CA ALA A 432 2.68 -17.75 29.41
C ALA A 432 1.52 -18.75 29.47
N ARG A 433 0.95 -19.02 28.30
CA ARG A 433 -0.09 -20.03 28.08
C ARG A 433 0.34 -21.40 28.58
N ARG A 434 1.57 -21.84 28.31
CA ARG A 434 2.09 -23.14 28.74
C ARG A 434 2.26 -23.19 30.26
N LEU A 435 2.83 -22.14 30.87
CA LEU A 435 3.05 -22.07 32.32
C LEU A 435 1.74 -22.02 33.11
N LEU A 436 0.73 -21.33 32.58
CA LEU A 436 -0.57 -21.18 33.25
C LEU A 436 -1.54 -22.32 32.95
N LYS A 437 -1.21 -23.26 32.06
CA LYS A 437 -2.13 -24.33 31.61
C LYS A 437 -2.69 -25.16 32.78
N ASP A 438 -1.81 -25.53 33.72
CA ASP A 438 -2.16 -26.43 34.82
C ASP A 438 -2.31 -25.69 36.16
N VAL A 439 -2.11 -24.37 36.19
CA VAL A 439 -2.24 -23.53 37.39
C VAL A 439 -3.71 -23.17 37.58
N LYS A 440 -4.32 -23.65 38.67
CA LYS A 440 -5.73 -23.34 38.97
C LYS A 440 -5.88 -21.89 39.46
N GLU A 441 -7.02 -21.28 39.19
CA GLU A 441 -7.30 -19.87 39.51
C GLU A 441 -7.25 -19.54 41.01
N TYR A 442 -7.46 -20.50 41.90
CA TYR A 442 -7.37 -20.28 43.36
C TYR A 442 -5.95 -20.46 43.89
N GLU A 443 -5.01 -20.97 43.09
CA GLU A 443 -3.65 -21.23 43.57
C GLU A 443 -2.94 -19.91 43.95
N PRO A 444 -2.03 -19.97 44.94
CA PRO A 444 -1.31 -18.79 45.41
C PRO A 444 -0.62 -18.05 44.27
N ILE A 445 -0.52 -16.72 44.40
CA ILE A 445 0.03 -15.82 43.36
C ILE A 445 1.43 -16.27 42.92
N GLU A 446 2.21 -16.88 43.81
CA GLU A 446 3.54 -17.43 43.56
C GLU A 446 3.56 -18.41 42.38
N ARG A 447 2.51 -19.23 42.22
CA ARG A 447 2.41 -20.20 41.13
C ARG A 447 1.99 -19.57 39.80
N LYS A 448 1.31 -18.43 39.84
CA LYS A 448 0.87 -17.68 38.65
C LYS A 448 1.90 -16.67 38.18
N ARG A 449 2.75 -16.21 39.09
CA ARG A 449 3.69 -15.09 38.89
C ARG A 449 4.54 -15.24 37.63
N ALA A 450 5.08 -16.44 37.38
CA ALA A 450 5.90 -16.68 36.20
C ALA A 450 5.12 -16.51 34.87
N GLY A 451 3.87 -16.96 34.83
CA GLY A 451 2.99 -16.77 33.67
C GLY A 451 2.55 -15.31 33.50
N TRP A 452 2.11 -14.67 34.59
CA TRP A 452 1.71 -13.25 34.57
C TRP A 452 2.86 -12.32 34.16
N GLN A 453 4.09 -12.60 34.60
CA GLN A 453 5.25 -11.85 34.15
C GLN A 453 5.48 -11.95 32.64
N LEU A 454 5.17 -13.09 32.02
CA LEU A 454 5.24 -13.23 30.57
C LEU A 454 4.09 -12.50 29.86
N GLU A 455 2.87 -12.49 30.43
CA GLU A 455 1.73 -11.71 29.92
C GLU A 455 2.01 -10.19 29.99
N ASP A 456 2.51 -9.70 31.13
CA ASP A 456 2.91 -8.30 31.31
C ASP A 456 4.01 -7.90 30.32
N ARG A 457 4.98 -8.79 30.09
CA ARG A 457 6.01 -8.59 29.07
C ARG A 457 5.42 -8.55 27.66
N ALA A 458 4.49 -9.44 27.33
CA ALA A 458 3.81 -9.44 26.04
C ALA A 458 3.05 -8.12 25.80
N ALA A 459 2.36 -7.59 26.82
CA ALA A 459 1.70 -6.29 26.76
C ALA A 459 2.69 -5.11 26.66
N GLY A 460 3.91 -5.25 27.21
CA GLY A 460 5.03 -4.35 26.96
C GLY A 460 5.47 -4.35 25.51
N VAL A 461 5.73 -5.55 24.97
CA VAL A 461 6.16 -5.77 23.57
C VAL A 461 5.11 -5.25 22.58
N GLU A 462 3.82 -5.41 22.85
CA GLU A 462 2.73 -4.89 22.02
C GLU A 462 2.78 -3.35 21.90
N ARG A 463 3.04 -2.64 23.01
CA ARG A 463 3.19 -1.17 22.99
C ARG A 463 4.42 -0.74 22.19
N GLU A 464 5.52 -1.50 22.29
CA GLU A 464 6.73 -1.24 21.49
C GLU A 464 6.52 -1.53 20.00
N GLN A 465 5.77 -2.60 19.68
CA GLN A 465 5.40 -2.96 18.33
C GLN A 465 4.57 -1.83 17.69
N ALA A 466 3.57 -1.31 18.40
CA ALA A 466 2.75 -0.19 17.92
C ALA A 466 3.60 1.05 17.61
N ARG A 467 4.59 1.38 18.45
CA ARG A 467 5.54 2.48 18.19
C ARG A 467 6.41 2.21 16.96
N ALA A 468 6.91 0.98 16.81
CA ALA A 468 7.73 0.60 15.67
C ALA A 468 6.98 0.73 14.35
N ALA A 469 5.73 0.29 14.32
CA ALA A 469 4.89 0.45 13.15
C ALA A 469 4.57 1.90 12.82
N ALA A 470 4.26 2.72 13.84
CA ALA A 470 3.99 4.14 13.63
C ALA A 470 5.20 4.87 13.02
N GLU A 471 6.42 4.54 13.48
CA GLU A 471 7.67 5.06 12.92
C GLU A 471 7.85 4.64 11.44
N ALA A 472 7.60 3.38 11.10
CA ALA A 472 7.68 2.90 9.71
C ALA A 472 6.63 3.58 8.81
N ILE A 473 5.39 3.74 9.28
CA ILE A 473 4.32 4.43 8.54
C ILE A 473 4.71 5.89 8.27
N ASP A 474 5.22 6.61 9.28
CA ASP A 474 5.64 8.01 9.14
C ASP A 474 6.75 8.16 8.09
N LEU A 475 7.77 7.28 8.12
CA LEU A 475 8.87 7.31 7.15
C LEU A 475 8.39 7.03 5.72
N TYR A 476 7.54 6.01 5.51
CA TYR A 476 6.98 5.74 4.19
C TYR A 476 6.05 6.86 3.70
N THR A 477 5.25 7.45 4.59
CA THR A 477 4.38 8.58 4.24
C THR A 477 5.20 9.80 3.82
N LYS A 478 6.30 10.08 4.54
CA LYS A 478 7.26 11.13 4.16
C LYS A 478 7.93 10.82 2.82
N ALA A 479 8.28 9.56 2.55
CA ALA A 479 8.83 9.15 1.25
C ALA A 479 7.84 9.44 0.10
N LEU A 480 6.55 9.11 0.29
CA LEU A 480 5.50 9.40 -0.69
C LEU A 480 5.24 10.90 -0.88
N ALA A 481 5.47 11.73 0.14
CA ALA A 481 5.42 13.18 -0.03
C ALA A 481 6.51 13.70 -0.98
N TYR A 482 7.69 13.05 -1.00
CA TYR A 482 8.75 13.36 -1.95
C TYR A 482 8.50 12.77 -3.34
N ASP A 483 8.11 11.50 -3.43
CA ASP A 483 7.79 10.78 -4.67
C ASP A 483 6.52 9.90 -4.48
N PRO A 484 5.34 10.38 -4.90
CA PRO A 484 4.06 9.67 -4.69
C PRO A 484 3.97 8.30 -5.38
N ASP A 485 4.76 8.09 -6.43
CA ASP A 485 4.73 6.87 -7.24
C ASP A 485 5.83 5.87 -6.84
N LEU A 486 6.56 6.14 -5.74
CA LEU A 486 7.63 5.28 -5.29
C LEU A 486 7.09 3.91 -4.82
N VAL A 487 7.33 2.89 -5.63
CA VAL A 487 6.83 1.52 -5.45
C VAL A 487 7.24 0.95 -4.09
N GLU A 488 8.48 1.18 -3.66
CA GLU A 488 9.04 0.68 -2.41
C GLU A 488 8.26 1.19 -1.19
N ALA A 489 7.89 2.48 -1.17
CA ALA A 489 7.12 3.06 -0.08
C ALA A 489 5.67 2.56 -0.05
N ARG A 490 5.03 2.49 -1.23
CA ARG A 490 3.66 1.98 -1.36
C ARG A 490 3.58 0.51 -0.94
N ALA A 491 4.50 -0.32 -1.44
CA ALA A 491 4.59 -1.74 -1.06
C ALA A 491 4.83 -1.92 0.44
N GLY A 492 5.72 -1.12 1.04
CA GLY A 492 6.00 -1.16 2.48
C GLY A 492 4.76 -0.86 3.34
N LEU A 493 3.97 0.15 2.97
CA LEU A 493 2.70 0.46 3.63
C LEU A 493 1.65 -0.64 3.43
N ALA A 494 1.49 -1.16 2.21
CA ALA A 494 0.55 -2.22 1.90
C ALA A 494 0.83 -3.49 2.74
N ASP A 495 2.11 -3.89 2.84
CA ASP A 495 2.52 -5.04 3.67
C ASP A 495 2.19 -4.82 5.16
N LEU A 496 2.44 -3.61 5.68
CA LEU A 496 2.22 -3.25 7.07
C LEU A 496 0.72 -3.26 7.43
N TYR A 497 -0.13 -2.75 6.55
CA TYR A 497 -1.59 -2.76 6.73
C TYR A 497 -2.19 -4.15 6.51
N TRP A 498 -1.63 -4.97 5.60
CA TRP A 498 -2.12 -6.33 5.39
C TRP A 498 -1.94 -7.20 6.63
N SER A 499 -0.78 -7.15 7.29
CA SER A 499 -0.55 -7.85 8.56
C SER A 499 -1.59 -7.49 9.63
N ARG A 500 -1.96 -6.21 9.71
CA ARG A 500 -2.98 -5.71 10.65
C ARG A 500 -4.40 -6.14 10.27
N ALA A 501 -4.74 -6.14 8.99
CA ALA A 501 -6.02 -6.65 8.51
C ALA A 501 -6.20 -8.13 8.89
N VAL A 502 -5.14 -8.95 8.72
CA VAL A 502 -5.15 -10.36 9.12
C VAL A 502 -5.36 -10.53 10.63
N ARG A 503 -4.67 -9.74 11.46
CA ARG A 503 -4.85 -9.77 12.92
C ARG A 503 -6.25 -9.34 13.35
N ALA A 504 -6.75 -8.24 12.80
CA ALA A 504 -8.09 -7.75 13.08
C ALA A 504 -9.18 -8.79 12.72
N ASP A 505 -8.96 -9.58 11.66
CA ASP A 505 -9.84 -10.70 11.32
C ASP A 505 -9.80 -11.81 12.38
N GLN A 506 -8.61 -12.17 12.88
CA GLN A 506 -8.45 -13.20 13.92
C GLN A 506 -9.09 -12.81 15.25
N GLU A 507 -9.09 -11.51 15.57
CA GLU A 507 -9.64 -10.93 16.80
C GLU A 507 -11.12 -10.53 16.68
N HIS A 508 -11.77 -10.82 15.55
CA HIS A 508 -13.16 -10.41 15.25
C HIS A 508 -13.41 -8.90 15.33
N GLN A 509 -12.40 -8.10 15.01
CA GLN A 509 -12.48 -6.65 14.95
C GLN A 509 -12.84 -6.20 13.52
N HIS A 510 -14.10 -6.44 13.12
CA HIS A 510 -14.57 -6.18 11.75
C HIS A 510 -14.28 -4.76 11.25
N ALA A 511 -14.48 -3.74 12.09
CA ALA A 511 -14.21 -2.35 11.72
C ALA A 511 -12.72 -2.11 11.41
N ALA A 512 -11.83 -2.61 12.26
CA ALA A 512 -10.38 -2.49 12.07
C ALA A 512 -9.91 -3.26 10.82
N ARG A 513 -10.47 -4.45 10.58
CA ARG A 513 -10.19 -5.23 9.37
C ARG A 513 -10.56 -4.46 8.10
N ILE A 514 -11.78 -3.92 8.03
CA ILE A 514 -12.26 -3.15 6.86
C ILE A 514 -11.37 -1.91 6.63
N TYR A 515 -11.05 -1.19 7.70
CA TYR A 515 -10.18 -0.02 7.64
C TYR A 515 -8.80 -0.37 7.07
N HIS A 516 -8.17 -1.44 7.57
CA HIS A 516 -6.86 -1.86 7.07
C HIS A 516 -6.91 -2.43 5.65
N GLU A 517 -7.94 -3.20 5.27
CA GLU A 517 -8.12 -3.68 3.89
C GLU A 517 -8.24 -2.51 2.90
N ALA A 518 -8.93 -1.42 3.27
CA ALA A 518 -9.04 -0.22 2.45
C ALA A 518 -7.68 0.46 2.23
N LEU A 519 -6.86 0.57 3.29
CA LEU A 519 -5.50 1.12 3.19
C LEU A 519 -4.59 0.22 2.36
N VAL A 520 -4.72 -1.11 2.46
CA VAL A 520 -3.99 -2.03 1.58
C VAL A 520 -4.35 -1.75 0.12
N ALA A 521 -5.63 -1.58 -0.21
CA ALA A 521 -6.07 -1.28 -1.57
C ALA A 521 -5.53 0.07 -2.09
N GLU A 522 -5.42 1.08 -1.24
CA GLU A 522 -4.88 2.41 -1.58
C GLU A 522 -3.39 2.36 -1.95
N PHE A 523 -2.61 1.58 -1.20
CA PHE A 523 -1.16 1.47 -1.39
C PHE A 523 -0.73 0.24 -2.21
N ASP A 524 -1.67 -0.56 -2.71
CA ASP A 524 -1.34 -1.78 -3.44
C ASP A 524 -0.58 -1.48 -4.73
N VAL A 525 0.47 -2.27 -4.96
CA VAL A 525 1.30 -2.25 -6.16
C VAL A 525 1.02 -3.47 -7.05
N GLY A 526 -0.18 -4.06 -6.91
CA GLY A 526 -0.65 -5.25 -7.63
C GLY A 526 -0.42 -6.58 -6.91
N ARG A 527 0.04 -6.56 -5.64
CA ARG A 527 0.28 -7.76 -4.84
C ARG A 527 -1.00 -8.27 -4.17
N TYR A 528 -1.82 -7.35 -3.68
CA TYR A 528 -2.98 -7.66 -2.85
C TYR A 528 -4.31 -7.57 -3.59
N ALA A 529 -4.38 -6.94 -4.77
CA ALA A 529 -5.61 -6.82 -5.54
C ALA A 529 -6.32 -8.17 -5.76
N ALA A 530 -5.57 -9.21 -6.14
CA ALA A 530 -6.10 -10.56 -6.30
C ALA A 530 -6.56 -11.16 -4.95
N LEU A 531 -5.81 -10.94 -3.86
CA LEU A 531 -6.16 -11.44 -2.53
C LEU A 531 -7.44 -10.76 -2.02
N LEU A 532 -7.53 -9.44 -2.06
CA LEU A 532 -8.68 -8.64 -1.61
C LEU A 532 -9.98 -8.93 -2.38
N THR A 533 -9.86 -9.47 -3.60
CA THR A 533 -11.02 -9.87 -4.43
C THR A 533 -11.24 -11.38 -4.49
N ALA A 534 -10.31 -12.18 -3.95
CA ALA A 534 -10.37 -13.64 -3.99
C ALA A 534 -11.62 -14.17 -3.30
N ASP A 535 -12.32 -15.05 -4.02
CA ASP A 535 -13.39 -15.87 -3.48
C ASP A 535 -12.82 -17.00 -2.62
N ALA A 536 -13.64 -17.53 -1.73
CA ALA A 536 -13.41 -18.81 -1.07
C ALA A 536 -13.78 -19.93 -2.03
N VAL A 537 -13.02 -21.04 -1.97
CA VAL A 537 -13.29 -22.23 -2.78
C VAL A 537 -13.88 -23.31 -1.89
N LEU A 538 -15.02 -23.90 -2.30
CA LEU A 538 -15.73 -24.92 -1.53
C LEU A 538 -15.88 -26.23 -2.34
N SER A 539 -15.46 -27.35 -1.76
CA SER A 539 -15.76 -28.70 -2.24
C SER A 539 -16.58 -29.44 -1.19
N VAL A 540 -17.69 -30.05 -1.60
CA VAL A 540 -18.61 -30.76 -0.70
C VAL A 540 -18.87 -32.16 -1.22
N ASP A 541 -18.52 -33.16 -0.41
CA ASP A 541 -18.91 -34.55 -0.60
C ASP A 541 -20.01 -34.93 0.39
N SER A 542 -20.91 -35.83 -0.01
CA SER A 542 -21.88 -36.40 0.93
C SER A 542 -21.93 -37.92 0.85
N SER A 543 -22.25 -38.55 1.97
CA SER A 543 -22.42 -40.00 2.07
C SER A 543 -23.85 -40.36 2.49
N PRO A 544 -24.67 -40.94 1.60
CA PRO A 544 -24.40 -41.21 0.19
C PRO A 544 -24.39 -39.94 -0.70
N SER A 545 -23.79 -40.02 -1.90
CA SER A 545 -23.63 -38.86 -2.81
C SER A 545 -24.88 -38.53 -3.63
N GLY A 546 -25.04 -37.26 -4.04
CA GLY A 546 -26.19 -36.81 -4.84
C GLY A 546 -27.20 -35.96 -4.05
N ALA A 547 -26.84 -35.45 -2.88
CA ALA A 547 -27.65 -34.49 -2.13
C ALA A 547 -27.61 -33.12 -2.81
N SER A 548 -28.76 -32.46 -2.94
CA SER A 548 -28.82 -31.06 -3.37
C SER A 548 -28.32 -30.14 -2.26
N VAL A 549 -27.42 -29.22 -2.59
CA VAL A 549 -26.81 -28.29 -1.64
C VAL A 549 -27.36 -26.89 -1.88
N LEU A 550 -27.99 -26.33 -0.86
CA LEU A 550 -28.41 -24.94 -0.79
C LEU A 550 -27.47 -24.18 0.14
N ALA A 551 -27.03 -22.98 -0.25
CA ALA A 551 -26.22 -22.11 0.57
C ALA A 551 -27.03 -20.88 0.96
N TYR A 552 -27.06 -20.58 2.26
CA TYR A 552 -27.66 -19.36 2.80
C TYR A 552 -26.58 -18.52 3.44
N ARG A 553 -26.42 -17.26 3.02
CA ARG A 553 -25.50 -16.34 3.69
C ARG A 553 -26.11 -15.86 5.01
N TYR A 554 -25.34 -15.90 6.09
CA TYR A 554 -25.76 -15.26 7.33
C TYR A 554 -25.63 -13.75 7.21
N VAL A 555 -26.70 -13.04 7.59
CA VAL A 555 -26.72 -11.59 7.72
C VAL A 555 -27.28 -11.23 9.09
N GLU A 556 -26.81 -10.12 9.64
CA GLU A 556 -27.35 -9.62 10.90
C GLU A 556 -28.66 -8.87 10.64
N LYS A 557 -29.73 -9.28 11.33
CA LYS A 557 -31.02 -8.60 11.35
C LYS A 557 -31.51 -8.58 12.79
N ASP A 558 -31.92 -7.42 13.30
CA ASP A 558 -32.38 -7.29 14.69
C ASP A 558 -31.39 -7.89 15.71
N ARG A 559 -30.09 -7.72 15.46
CA ARG A 559 -28.96 -8.23 16.27
C ARG A 559 -28.81 -9.76 16.31
N ILE A 560 -29.51 -10.49 15.45
CA ILE A 560 -29.41 -11.94 15.31
C ILE A 560 -28.91 -12.32 13.90
N LEU A 561 -28.13 -13.40 13.80
CA LEU A 561 -27.67 -13.94 12.53
C LEU A 561 -28.78 -14.78 11.89
N VAL A 562 -29.31 -14.29 10.77
CA VAL A 562 -30.38 -14.93 10.01
C VAL A 562 -29.83 -15.43 8.67
N ALA A 563 -30.19 -16.66 8.31
CA ALA A 563 -29.95 -17.22 6.99
C ALA A 563 -30.88 -16.53 5.98
N SER A 564 -30.33 -15.71 5.07
CA SER A 564 -31.10 -14.81 4.19
C SER A 564 -31.05 -15.23 2.72
N ASP A 565 -29.93 -14.96 2.04
CA ASP A 565 -29.78 -15.14 0.59
C ASP A 565 -29.58 -16.61 0.24
N GLU A 566 -30.61 -17.24 -0.33
CA GLU A 566 -30.55 -18.62 -0.82
C GLU A 566 -29.87 -18.70 -2.20
N ARG A 567 -28.88 -19.59 -2.31
CA ARG A 567 -28.25 -19.96 -3.57
C ARG A 567 -28.15 -21.47 -3.72
N ALA A 568 -28.76 -22.03 -4.76
CA ALA A 568 -28.57 -23.43 -5.12
C ALA A 568 -27.17 -23.65 -5.72
N LEU A 569 -26.40 -24.60 -5.18
CA LEU A 569 -25.04 -24.91 -5.63
C LEU A 569 -24.94 -26.16 -6.52
N GLY A 570 -26.01 -26.95 -6.59
CA GLY A 570 -26.06 -28.21 -7.35
C GLY A 570 -26.17 -29.43 -6.45
N ARG A 571 -25.65 -30.58 -6.91
CA ARG A 571 -25.69 -31.85 -6.16
C ARG A 571 -24.28 -32.33 -5.85
N THR A 572 -24.10 -32.98 -4.69
CA THR A 572 -22.82 -33.59 -4.32
C THR A 572 -22.46 -34.76 -5.26
N PRO A 573 -21.17 -34.99 -5.55
CA PRO A 573 -20.03 -34.20 -5.11
C PRO A 573 -19.92 -32.84 -5.81
N LEU A 574 -19.76 -31.78 -5.02
CA LEU A 574 -19.43 -30.45 -5.51
C LEU A 574 -17.90 -30.28 -5.52
N ARG A 575 -17.38 -29.69 -6.59
CA ARG A 575 -15.95 -29.45 -6.78
C ARG A 575 -15.74 -27.96 -7.05
N GLU A 576 -14.89 -27.34 -6.24
CA GLU A 576 -14.36 -25.99 -6.45
C GLU A 576 -15.41 -24.91 -6.72
N VAL A 577 -16.47 -24.89 -5.92
CA VAL A 577 -17.50 -23.85 -5.99
C VAL A 577 -16.95 -22.56 -5.38
N HIS A 578 -16.95 -21.48 -6.17
CA HIS A 578 -16.48 -20.16 -5.73
C HIS A 578 -17.61 -19.36 -5.06
N LEU A 579 -17.38 -18.93 -3.82
CA LEU A 579 -18.30 -18.14 -3.00
C LEU A 579 -17.57 -16.96 -2.36
N LYS A 580 -18.29 -15.86 -2.11
CA LYS A 580 -17.72 -14.73 -1.36
C LYS A 580 -17.37 -15.17 0.06
N PRO A 581 -16.25 -14.72 0.65
CA PRO A 581 -15.90 -15.04 2.04
C PRO A 581 -17.01 -14.59 3.01
N GLY A 582 -17.21 -15.33 4.10
CA GLY A 582 -18.22 -15.05 5.11
C GLY A 582 -18.80 -16.30 5.77
N SER A 583 -19.73 -16.10 6.71
CA SER A 583 -20.45 -17.19 7.37
C SER A 583 -21.67 -17.61 6.55
N TYR A 584 -21.80 -18.92 6.32
CA TYR A 584 -22.90 -19.52 5.57
C TYR A 584 -23.53 -20.66 6.35
N LEU A 585 -24.82 -20.88 6.11
CA LEU A 585 -25.51 -22.12 6.42
C LEU A 585 -25.70 -22.91 5.13
N PHE A 586 -25.06 -24.07 5.02
CA PHE A 586 -25.34 -25.02 3.95
C PHE A 586 -26.44 -25.98 4.38
N VAL A 587 -27.44 -26.19 3.53
CA VAL A 587 -28.50 -27.18 3.74
C VAL A 587 -28.40 -28.24 2.66
N LEU A 588 -28.09 -29.48 3.06
CA LEU A 588 -28.03 -30.62 2.17
C LEU A 588 -29.34 -31.38 2.25
N LYS A 589 -29.99 -31.59 1.10
CA LYS A 589 -31.26 -32.30 0.99
C LYS A 589 -31.14 -33.51 0.09
N ARG A 590 -31.72 -34.63 0.50
CA ARG A 590 -31.81 -35.85 -0.30
C ARG A 590 -33.05 -36.64 0.11
N ALA A 591 -33.83 -37.09 -0.87
CA ALA A 591 -35.01 -37.92 -0.61
C ALA A 591 -34.64 -39.15 0.23
N GLY A 592 -35.43 -39.38 1.29
CA GLY A 592 -35.21 -40.47 2.25
C GLY A 592 -34.27 -40.14 3.40
N TYR A 593 -33.64 -38.96 3.44
CA TYR A 593 -32.73 -38.53 4.50
C TYR A 593 -33.24 -37.23 5.14
N ARG A 594 -32.90 -37.00 6.42
CA ARG A 594 -33.20 -35.74 7.10
C ARG A 594 -32.33 -34.62 6.53
N ASP A 595 -32.93 -33.45 6.31
CA ASP A 595 -32.19 -32.26 5.84
C ASP A 595 -31.04 -31.93 6.80
N VAL A 596 -29.82 -31.81 6.26
CA VAL A 596 -28.62 -31.56 7.06
C VAL A 596 -28.26 -30.09 7.04
N ARG A 597 -28.13 -29.50 8.22
CA ARG A 597 -27.70 -28.11 8.43
C ARG A 597 -26.21 -28.08 8.75
N TYR A 598 -25.42 -27.42 7.92
CA TYR A 598 -23.96 -27.35 8.01
C TYR A 598 -23.49 -25.89 7.99
N PRO A 599 -23.37 -25.21 9.14
CA PRO A 599 -22.78 -23.89 9.20
C PRO A 599 -21.28 -23.98 8.88
N LEU A 600 -20.76 -23.01 8.11
CA LEU A 600 -19.35 -22.95 7.74
C LEU A 600 -18.91 -21.51 7.53
N LEU A 601 -17.78 -21.15 8.15
CA LEU A 601 -17.07 -19.91 7.87
C LEU A 601 -16.11 -20.10 6.69
N LEU A 602 -16.42 -19.45 5.57
CA LEU A 602 -15.57 -19.42 4.38
C LEU A 602 -14.53 -18.30 4.51
N LYS A 603 -13.26 -18.68 4.54
CA LYS A 603 -12.12 -17.76 4.57
C LYS A 603 -11.71 -17.39 3.15
N ARG A 604 -11.12 -16.20 3.01
CA ARG A 604 -10.73 -15.62 1.72
C ARG A 604 -9.55 -16.37 1.11
N GLY A 605 -9.63 -16.73 -0.17
CA GLY A 605 -8.54 -17.38 -0.89
C GLY A 605 -8.18 -18.79 -0.41
N THR A 606 -8.99 -19.39 0.48
CA THR A 606 -8.76 -20.73 1.02
C THR A 606 -9.68 -21.75 0.39
N HIS A 607 -9.20 -22.98 0.28
CA HIS A 607 -9.99 -24.13 -0.15
C HIS A 607 -10.56 -24.86 1.06
N HIS A 608 -11.88 -24.89 1.16
CA HIS A 608 -12.62 -25.64 2.16
C HIS A 608 -13.13 -26.94 1.57
N ARG A 609 -12.73 -28.07 2.15
CA ARG A 609 -13.24 -29.39 1.79
C ARG A 609 -14.08 -29.94 2.94
N VAL A 610 -15.30 -30.34 2.62
CA VAL A 610 -16.28 -30.82 3.60
C VAL A 610 -16.83 -32.17 3.17
N GLU A 611 -16.87 -33.11 4.10
CA GLU A 611 -17.51 -34.42 3.92
C GLU A 611 -18.67 -34.53 4.90
N VAL A 612 -19.89 -34.75 4.39
CA VAL A 612 -21.12 -34.74 5.18
C VAL A 612 -21.84 -36.09 5.08
N ASN A 613 -21.99 -36.78 6.21
CA ASN A 613 -22.84 -37.97 6.29
C ASN A 613 -24.33 -37.56 6.33
N LEU A 614 -25.20 -38.29 5.63
CA LEU A 614 -26.64 -38.03 5.58
C LEU A 614 -27.40 -39.13 6.32
N TYR A 615 -28.07 -38.84 7.42
CA TYR A 615 -28.80 -39.87 8.19
C TYR A 615 -30.32 -39.77 7.96
N THR A 616 -31.01 -40.90 8.05
CA THR A 616 -32.48 -40.98 8.00
C THR A 616 -33.10 -40.52 9.33
N ASP A 617 -34.41 -40.22 9.33
CA ASP A 617 -35.15 -39.88 10.55
C ASP A 617 -35.04 -40.98 11.62
N ALA A 618 -35.05 -42.25 11.20
CA ALA A 618 -34.94 -43.41 12.09
C ALA A 618 -33.53 -43.56 12.70
N GLU A 619 -32.47 -43.28 11.93
CA GLU A 619 -31.10 -43.32 12.44
C GLU A 619 -30.83 -42.19 13.45
N ILE A 620 -31.36 -41.00 13.20
CA ILE A 620 -31.18 -39.85 14.10
C ILE A 620 -32.05 -40.02 15.36
N GLY A 621 -33.30 -40.44 15.18
CA GLY A 621 -34.31 -40.54 16.24
C GLY A 621 -35.19 -39.30 16.32
N GLU A 622 -36.37 -39.49 16.92
CA GLU A 622 -37.29 -38.41 17.26
C GLU A 622 -36.72 -37.58 18.43
N GLY A 623 -36.94 -36.26 18.42
CA GLY A 623 -36.42 -35.36 19.45
C GLY A 623 -34.93 -35.04 19.35
N PHE A 624 -34.17 -35.68 18.45
CA PHE A 624 -32.75 -35.41 18.23
C PHE A 624 -32.48 -34.50 17.02
N VAL A 625 -31.47 -33.64 17.16
CA VAL A 625 -30.91 -32.78 16.12
C VAL A 625 -29.54 -33.33 15.73
N TYR A 626 -29.33 -33.53 14.43
CA TYR A 626 -28.06 -34.00 13.89
C TYR A 626 -27.05 -32.86 13.79
N ILE A 627 -25.88 -33.07 14.40
CA ILE A 627 -24.70 -32.21 14.34
C ILE A 627 -23.65 -32.92 13.46
N PRO A 628 -23.46 -32.47 12.21
CA PRO A 628 -22.51 -33.09 11.30
C PRO A 628 -21.07 -33.01 11.79
N GLY A 629 -20.31 -34.05 11.51
CA GLY A 629 -18.88 -34.13 11.76
C GLY A 629 -18.11 -33.04 11.02
N GLY A 630 -17.00 -32.59 11.61
CA GLY A 630 -16.17 -31.55 11.00
C GLY A 630 -15.49 -30.63 12.00
N THR A 631 -14.59 -29.80 11.45
CA THR A 631 -13.80 -28.82 12.20
C THR A 631 -14.65 -27.62 12.61
N PHE A 632 -14.48 -27.16 13.84
CA PHE A 632 -15.07 -25.93 14.34
C PHE A 632 -14.07 -25.16 15.20
N ILE A 633 -14.32 -23.87 15.41
CA ILE A 633 -13.57 -23.05 16.34
C ILE A 633 -14.11 -23.32 17.75
N ALA A 634 -13.30 -23.92 18.62
CA ALA A 634 -13.56 -24.12 20.05
C ALA A 634 -12.92 -23.00 20.89
N GLY A 635 -13.51 -22.65 22.03
CA GLY A 635 -13.06 -21.56 22.90
C GLY A 635 -12.94 -20.17 22.24
N GLY A 636 -12.10 -19.31 22.84
CA GLY A 636 -11.67 -18.04 22.25
C GLY A 636 -12.60 -16.83 22.44
N ASP A 637 -13.53 -16.91 23.39
CA ASP A 637 -14.37 -15.78 23.80
C ASP A 637 -13.84 -15.24 25.13
N ALA A 638 -13.17 -14.07 25.11
CA ALA A 638 -12.54 -13.50 26.30
C ALA A 638 -13.53 -13.00 27.36
N GLN A 639 -14.83 -12.87 27.03
CA GLN A 639 -15.87 -12.43 27.95
C GLN A 639 -16.71 -13.59 28.50
N ALA A 640 -16.52 -14.81 27.99
CA ALA A 640 -17.14 -16.01 28.54
C ALA A 640 -16.53 -16.36 29.91
N TYR A 641 -17.26 -17.14 30.70
CA TYR A 641 -16.85 -17.56 32.04
C TYR A 641 -16.05 -18.88 31.95
N ASP A 642 -14.79 -18.91 32.40
CA ASP A 642 -13.84 -20.05 32.31
C ASP A 642 -13.74 -20.72 30.91
N PRO A 643 -13.68 -19.98 29.79
CA PRO A 643 -13.77 -20.54 28.45
C PRO A 643 -12.55 -21.39 28.08
N LEU A 644 -12.75 -22.34 27.16
CA LEU A 644 -11.62 -23.00 26.51
C LEU A 644 -10.79 -21.98 25.71
N ARG A 645 -9.51 -22.31 25.48
CA ARG A 645 -8.67 -21.54 24.57
C ARG A 645 -9.11 -21.72 23.13
N ARG A 646 -8.88 -20.69 22.31
CA ARG A 646 -9.19 -20.72 20.88
C ARG A 646 -8.40 -21.84 20.19
N ALA A 647 -9.10 -22.80 19.58
CA ALA A 647 -8.49 -23.88 18.80
C ALA A 647 -9.43 -24.34 17.68
N GLU A 648 -8.89 -24.77 16.54
CA GLU A 648 -9.66 -25.45 15.50
C GLU A 648 -9.63 -26.97 15.78
N LEU A 649 -10.78 -27.53 16.18
CA LEU A 649 -10.90 -28.93 16.62
C LEU A 649 -11.92 -29.67 15.77
N HIS A 650 -11.68 -30.97 15.55
CA HIS A 650 -12.62 -31.85 14.84
C HIS A 650 -13.55 -32.55 15.83
N VAL A 651 -14.85 -32.51 15.57
CA VAL A 651 -15.87 -33.25 16.34
C VAL A 651 -16.58 -34.22 15.39
N PRO A 652 -16.76 -35.50 15.77
CA PRO A 652 -17.43 -36.51 14.95
C PRO A 652 -18.95 -36.23 14.80
N ASP A 653 -19.63 -37.04 13.99
CA ASP A 653 -21.09 -36.99 13.87
C ASP A 653 -21.77 -37.34 15.20
N VAL A 654 -22.72 -36.51 15.62
CA VAL A 654 -23.50 -36.75 16.83
C VAL A 654 -24.93 -36.26 16.65
N ALA A 655 -25.90 -36.98 17.22
CA ALA A 655 -27.26 -36.52 17.38
C ALA A 655 -27.44 -36.02 18.83
N ILE A 656 -27.84 -34.76 19.02
CA ILE A 656 -28.05 -34.17 20.36
C ILE A 656 -29.54 -33.88 20.54
N ALA A 657 -30.08 -34.17 21.72
CA ALA A 657 -31.46 -33.87 22.05
C ALA A 657 -31.75 -32.38 21.84
N LYS A 658 -32.88 -32.09 21.18
CA LYS A 658 -33.30 -30.73 20.85
C LYS A 658 -33.44 -29.87 22.10
N PHE A 659 -33.93 -30.45 23.19
CA PHE A 659 -34.15 -29.81 24.49
C PHE A 659 -33.45 -30.62 25.61
N PRO A 660 -33.23 -30.01 26.79
CA PRO A 660 -32.85 -30.74 28.00
C PRO A 660 -33.91 -31.79 28.37
N VAL A 661 -33.51 -32.80 29.15
CA VAL A 661 -34.44 -33.82 29.66
C VAL A 661 -35.48 -33.16 30.56
N THR A 662 -36.74 -33.43 30.31
CA THR A 662 -37.88 -32.83 31.01
C THR A 662 -38.34 -33.67 32.21
N PHE A 663 -39.16 -33.09 33.09
CA PHE A 663 -39.82 -33.86 34.16
C PHE A 663 -40.67 -35.01 33.61
N ARG A 664 -41.32 -34.85 32.45
CA ARG A 664 -42.04 -35.94 31.77
C ARG A 664 -41.15 -37.14 31.54
N GLU A 665 -40.03 -36.93 30.86
CA GLU A 665 -39.10 -37.99 30.50
C GLU A 665 -38.42 -38.60 31.74
N TYR A 666 -38.09 -37.78 32.74
CA TYR A 666 -37.42 -38.25 33.96
C TYR A 666 -38.38 -39.02 34.89
N CYS A 667 -39.63 -38.58 35.03
CA CYS A 667 -40.64 -39.32 35.81
C CYS A 667 -40.99 -40.67 35.17
N GLU A 668 -40.96 -40.79 33.84
CA GLU A 668 -41.06 -42.10 33.17
C GLU A 668 -39.91 -43.04 33.57
N PHE A 669 -38.68 -42.52 33.65
CA PHE A 669 -37.55 -43.27 34.17
C PHE A 669 -37.77 -43.71 35.63
N LEU A 670 -38.26 -42.82 36.50
CA LEU A 670 -38.55 -43.17 37.90
C LEU A 670 -39.66 -44.24 38.01
N ASN A 671 -40.71 -44.15 37.19
CA ASN A 671 -41.77 -45.15 37.13
C ASN A 671 -41.22 -46.54 36.79
N GLU A 672 -40.37 -46.63 35.76
CA GLU A 672 -39.77 -47.90 35.36
C GLU A 672 -38.74 -48.42 36.39
N LEU A 673 -38.04 -47.51 37.05
CA LEU A 673 -37.07 -47.84 38.09
C LEU A 673 -37.76 -48.35 39.36
N GLU A 674 -38.87 -47.74 39.78
CA GLU A 674 -39.66 -48.14 40.94
C GLU A 674 -40.19 -49.57 40.82
N LEU A 675 -40.57 -49.99 39.60
CA LEU A 675 -41.00 -51.38 39.33
C LEU A 675 -39.89 -52.40 39.58
N ARG A 676 -38.61 -51.99 39.52
CA ARG A 676 -37.43 -52.84 39.73
C ARG A 676 -36.88 -52.71 41.15
N ASP A 677 -36.80 -51.47 41.65
CA ASP A 677 -36.19 -51.10 42.93
C ASP A 677 -36.71 -49.71 43.38
N LEU A 678 -37.63 -49.71 44.35
CA LEU A 678 -38.23 -48.50 44.91
C LEU A 678 -37.21 -47.62 45.65
N ASP A 679 -36.28 -48.22 46.40
CA ASP A 679 -35.28 -47.47 47.16
C ASP A 679 -34.32 -46.74 46.21
N LEU A 680 -33.97 -47.38 45.10
CA LEU A 680 -33.18 -46.76 44.05
C LEU A 680 -33.95 -45.65 43.31
N ALA A 681 -35.26 -45.81 43.10
CA ALA A 681 -36.11 -44.75 42.55
C ALA A 681 -36.18 -43.52 43.49
N LEU A 682 -36.37 -43.73 44.79
CA LEU A 682 -36.34 -42.67 45.81
C LEU A 682 -34.98 -41.98 45.91
N LYS A 683 -33.88 -42.73 45.76
CA LYS A 683 -32.52 -42.18 45.72
C LYS A 683 -32.31 -41.26 44.50
N ARG A 684 -32.83 -41.66 43.33
CA ARG A 684 -32.64 -40.94 42.06
C ARG A 684 -33.65 -39.82 41.83
N ALA A 685 -34.76 -39.79 42.57
CA ALA A 685 -35.75 -38.75 42.42
C ALA A 685 -35.15 -37.36 42.69
N PRO A 686 -35.48 -36.32 41.89
CA PRO A 686 -34.85 -35.01 42.03
C PRO A 686 -35.13 -34.37 43.41
N HIS A 687 -34.06 -34.05 44.14
CA HIS A 687 -34.13 -33.50 45.51
C HIS A 687 -32.93 -32.61 45.87
N GLY A 688 -33.10 -31.73 46.87
CA GLY A 688 -32.04 -30.88 47.41
C GLY A 688 -31.49 -31.37 48.76
N THR A 689 -30.33 -30.84 49.17
CA THR A 689 -29.65 -31.16 50.45
C THR A 689 -30.12 -30.36 51.67
N ARG A 690 -31.15 -29.51 51.53
CA ARG A 690 -31.71 -28.70 52.63
C ARG A 690 -33.09 -29.22 53.06
N GLY A 691 -33.14 -30.01 54.14
CA GLY A 691 -34.38 -30.35 54.86
C GLY A 691 -35.01 -31.71 54.55
N SER A 692 -35.87 -32.20 55.44
CA SER A 692 -36.29 -33.60 55.56
C SER A 692 -37.21 -34.16 54.46
N GLU A 693 -37.71 -33.35 53.52
CA GLU A 693 -38.47 -33.82 52.34
C GLU A 693 -38.19 -32.97 51.08
N GLY A 694 -36.93 -32.59 50.83
CA GLY A 694 -36.50 -31.66 49.76
C GLY A 694 -36.68 -32.11 48.30
N TYR A 695 -37.64 -32.99 48.01
CA TYR A 695 -37.95 -33.51 46.68
C TYR A 695 -38.75 -32.51 45.84
N VAL A 696 -38.54 -32.51 44.53
CA VAL A 696 -39.34 -31.74 43.55
C VAL A 696 -40.18 -32.64 42.63
N ALA A 697 -40.09 -33.95 42.82
CA ALA A 697 -41.01 -34.94 42.27
C ALA A 697 -41.35 -35.97 43.36
N ARG A 698 -42.58 -36.48 43.36
CA ARG A 698 -43.05 -37.46 44.35
C ARG A 698 -43.87 -38.58 43.72
N PRO A 699 -44.05 -39.72 44.39
CA PRO A 699 -45.08 -40.68 44.03
C PRO A 699 -46.48 -40.06 44.13
N ALA A 700 -47.25 -40.15 43.05
CA ALA A 700 -48.64 -39.70 42.98
C ALA A 700 -49.57 -40.72 43.66
N SER A 701 -50.68 -40.23 44.23
CA SER A 701 -51.66 -41.05 44.95
C SER A 701 -52.32 -42.14 44.08
N GLY A 702 -52.30 -41.97 42.76
CA GLY A 702 -52.84 -42.90 41.76
C GLY A 702 -51.81 -43.84 41.11
N GLY A 703 -50.56 -43.83 41.59
CA GLY A 703 -49.43 -44.57 41.01
C GLY A 703 -48.60 -43.72 40.05
N GLY A 704 -47.29 -43.98 40.03
CA GLY A 704 -46.29 -43.25 39.23
C GLY A 704 -45.80 -41.96 39.88
N TRP A 705 -44.84 -41.28 39.25
CA TRP A 705 -44.17 -40.07 39.74
C TRP A 705 -44.70 -38.80 39.08
N GLU A 706 -44.87 -37.72 39.86
CA GLU A 706 -45.32 -36.40 39.40
C GLU A 706 -44.44 -35.25 39.92
N PRO A 707 -44.26 -34.14 39.17
CA PRO A 707 -43.58 -32.94 39.65
C PRO A 707 -44.44 -32.19 40.68
N LEU A 708 -43.80 -31.60 41.70
CA LEU A 708 -44.50 -30.81 42.70
C LEU A 708 -44.88 -29.41 42.19
N PRO A 709 -46.07 -28.89 42.53
CA PRO A 709 -46.46 -27.51 42.18
C PRO A 709 -45.53 -26.44 42.76
N THR A 710 -44.77 -26.74 43.81
CA THR A 710 -43.79 -25.84 44.44
C THR A 710 -42.51 -25.66 43.65
N VAL A 711 -42.33 -26.36 42.51
CA VAL A 711 -41.18 -26.15 41.61
C VAL A 711 -41.17 -24.73 41.03
N VAL A 712 -42.35 -24.16 40.83
CA VAL A 712 -42.53 -22.79 40.32
C VAL A 712 -43.53 -22.07 41.21
N GLU A 713 -43.16 -20.90 41.72
CA GLU A 713 -43.95 -20.12 42.66
C GLU A 713 -44.24 -18.69 42.15
N GLY A 714 -45.26 -18.05 42.73
CA GLY A 714 -45.55 -16.63 42.50
C GLY A 714 -45.97 -16.32 41.06
N ASP A 715 -45.39 -15.26 40.47
CA ASP A 715 -45.78 -14.80 39.12
C ASP A 715 -45.40 -15.79 38.00
N ALA A 716 -44.36 -16.59 38.21
CA ALA A 716 -43.99 -17.65 37.27
C ALA A 716 -45.08 -18.75 37.23
N GLN A 717 -45.67 -19.09 38.38
CA GLN A 717 -46.76 -20.06 38.49
C GLN A 717 -48.05 -19.56 37.82
N LYS A 718 -48.33 -18.25 37.89
CA LYS A 718 -49.46 -17.64 37.18
C LYS A 718 -49.29 -17.71 35.65
N ARG A 719 -48.04 -17.58 35.17
CA ARG A 719 -47.72 -17.65 33.74
C ARG A 719 -47.73 -19.10 33.22
N PHE A 720 -47.36 -20.05 34.06
CA PHE A 720 -47.32 -21.47 33.74
C PHE A 720 -48.11 -22.29 34.78
N PRO A 721 -49.45 -22.25 34.74
CA PRO A 721 -50.29 -22.93 35.72
C PRO A 721 -50.04 -24.45 35.74
N ALA A 722 -49.91 -25.03 36.93
CA ALA A 722 -49.65 -26.46 37.08
C ALA A 722 -50.77 -27.34 36.48
N GLU A 723 -52.02 -26.88 36.57
CA GLU A 723 -53.21 -27.58 36.07
C GLU A 723 -53.22 -27.74 34.54
N GLU A 724 -52.50 -26.88 33.81
CA GLU A 724 -52.35 -26.95 32.35
C GLU A 724 -51.21 -27.90 31.92
N GLY A 725 -50.54 -28.54 32.88
CA GLY A 725 -49.48 -29.53 32.62
C GLY A 725 -48.13 -28.94 32.22
N HIS A 726 -47.92 -27.62 32.36
CA HIS A 726 -46.65 -26.95 32.02
C HIS A 726 -45.45 -27.52 32.80
N LEU A 727 -45.66 -27.97 34.03
CA LEU A 727 -44.60 -28.54 34.88
C LEU A 727 -43.94 -29.77 34.25
N TRP A 728 -44.68 -30.56 33.48
CA TRP A 728 -44.16 -31.73 32.79
C TRP A 728 -43.14 -31.39 31.70
N ASN A 729 -43.21 -30.18 31.16
CA ASN A 729 -42.32 -29.70 30.09
C ASN A 729 -41.17 -28.83 30.63
N LEU A 730 -41.07 -28.67 31.95
CA LEU A 730 -39.89 -28.06 32.57
C LEU A 730 -38.69 -29.01 32.43
N PRO A 731 -37.46 -28.50 32.23
CA PRO A 731 -36.26 -29.30 32.44
C PRO A 731 -36.27 -29.93 33.82
N VAL A 732 -35.86 -31.19 33.93
CA VAL A 732 -35.66 -31.82 35.24
C VAL A 732 -34.50 -31.12 35.94
N ILE A 733 -34.69 -30.75 37.21
CA ILE A 733 -33.72 -29.98 38.00
C ILE A 733 -33.37 -30.71 39.28
N LEU A 734 -32.36 -30.25 40.02
CA LEU A 734 -31.86 -30.95 41.22
C LEU A 734 -31.38 -32.38 40.93
N ILE A 735 -30.81 -32.55 39.74
CA ILE A 735 -30.20 -33.77 39.26
C ILE A 735 -28.69 -33.64 39.32
N ASP A 736 -28.04 -34.60 39.96
CA ASP A 736 -26.58 -34.68 39.96
C ASP A 736 -26.05 -35.38 38.70
N TRP A 737 -24.73 -35.41 38.54
CA TRP A 737 -24.13 -36.00 37.34
C TRP A 737 -24.35 -37.52 37.26
N PHE A 738 -24.40 -38.22 38.38
CA PHE A 738 -24.55 -39.68 38.41
C PHE A 738 -25.97 -40.12 38.07
N ASP A 739 -26.97 -39.36 38.51
CA ASP A 739 -28.36 -39.51 38.09
C ASP A 739 -28.54 -39.33 36.58
N ALA A 740 -27.87 -38.31 36.01
CA ALA A 740 -27.90 -38.06 34.57
C ALA A 740 -27.29 -39.25 33.80
N VAL A 741 -26.19 -39.82 34.29
CA VAL A 741 -25.58 -41.06 33.75
C VAL A 741 -26.50 -42.26 33.90
N ALA A 742 -27.16 -42.43 35.05
CA ALA A 742 -28.12 -43.52 35.28
C ALA A 742 -29.29 -43.45 34.30
N TYR A 743 -29.83 -42.25 34.06
CA TYR A 743 -30.85 -42.01 33.04
C TYR A 743 -30.34 -42.37 31.63
N CYS A 744 -29.11 -42.01 31.27
CA CYS A 744 -28.52 -42.35 29.98
C CYS A 744 -28.40 -43.88 29.79
N ARG A 745 -27.96 -44.61 30.82
CA ARG A 745 -27.88 -46.08 30.80
C ARG A 745 -29.25 -46.71 30.65
N PHE A 746 -30.22 -46.26 31.44
CA PHE A 746 -31.61 -46.70 31.35
C PHE A 746 -32.18 -46.51 29.94
N ARG A 747 -32.04 -45.31 29.37
CA ARG A 747 -32.46 -45.01 28.00
C ARG A 747 -31.76 -45.90 26.99
N SER A 748 -30.47 -46.18 27.20
CA SER A 748 -29.71 -47.05 26.31
C SER A 748 -30.24 -48.49 26.31
N GLU A 749 -30.54 -49.02 27.48
CA GLU A 749 -31.12 -50.36 27.65
C GLU A 749 -32.54 -50.44 27.10
N ARG A 750 -33.39 -49.44 27.39
CA ARG A 750 -34.79 -49.40 26.96
C ARG A 750 -34.94 -49.31 25.45
N ASP A 751 -34.13 -48.47 24.83
CA ASP A 751 -34.25 -48.17 23.40
C ASP A 751 -33.37 -49.04 22.51
N GLY A 752 -32.42 -49.78 23.10
CA GLY A 752 -31.44 -50.58 22.35
C GLY A 752 -30.46 -49.73 21.52
N ILE A 753 -30.22 -48.48 21.90
CA ILE A 753 -29.27 -47.56 21.25
C ILE A 753 -28.30 -46.98 22.29
N GLU A 754 -27.10 -46.57 21.90
CA GLU A 754 -26.22 -45.87 22.84
C GLU A 754 -26.72 -44.43 23.08
N VAL A 755 -27.12 -44.14 24.32
CA VAL A 755 -27.47 -42.81 24.81
C VAL A 755 -26.48 -42.40 25.88
N ARG A 756 -25.95 -41.17 25.77
CA ARG A 756 -24.93 -40.63 26.68
C ARG A 756 -25.11 -39.14 26.91
N LEU A 757 -24.33 -38.57 27.83
CA LEU A 757 -24.16 -37.12 27.87
C LEU A 757 -23.33 -36.66 26.65
N PRO A 758 -23.60 -35.46 26.10
CA PRO A 758 -22.71 -34.87 25.10
C PRO A 758 -21.34 -34.59 25.72
N THR A 759 -20.28 -34.68 24.94
CA THR A 759 -18.97 -34.17 25.37
C THR A 759 -18.99 -32.64 25.42
N GLU A 760 -18.04 -32.04 26.13
CA GLU A 760 -17.92 -30.58 26.18
C GLU A 760 -17.82 -29.94 24.78
N LEU A 761 -17.02 -30.54 23.89
CA LEU A 761 -16.81 -30.02 22.53
C LEU A 761 -18.02 -30.23 21.62
N GLU A 762 -18.72 -31.36 21.75
CA GLU A 762 -19.97 -31.61 21.03
C GLU A 762 -21.03 -30.59 21.41
N TRP A 763 -21.18 -30.33 22.71
CA TRP A 763 -22.13 -29.34 23.22
C TRP A 763 -21.81 -27.94 22.69
N GLU A 764 -20.55 -27.51 22.77
CA GLU A 764 -20.14 -26.18 22.32
C GLU A 764 -20.34 -26.00 20.82
N LYS A 765 -19.90 -26.97 20.02
CA LYS A 765 -20.14 -26.97 18.57
C LYS A 765 -21.63 -26.89 18.28
N ALA A 766 -22.45 -27.70 18.94
CA ALA A 766 -23.89 -27.71 18.75
C ALA A 766 -24.57 -26.39 19.14
N SER A 767 -24.00 -25.65 20.10
CA SER A 767 -24.48 -24.35 20.55
C SER A 767 -24.22 -23.26 19.51
N ARG A 768 -22.96 -23.11 19.05
CA ARG A 768 -22.54 -21.95 18.26
C ARG A 768 -22.18 -22.21 16.79
N GLY A 769 -22.13 -23.46 16.34
CA GLY A 769 -21.72 -23.75 14.96
C GLY A 769 -20.19 -23.73 14.78
N THR A 770 -19.75 -23.24 13.62
CA THR A 770 -18.35 -23.29 13.18
C THR A 770 -17.73 -21.91 12.96
N ASP A 771 -18.54 -20.85 12.97
CA ASP A 771 -18.10 -19.47 12.72
C ASP A 771 -17.63 -18.74 13.99
N GLY A 772 -17.75 -19.39 15.15
CA GLY A 772 -17.19 -18.90 16.40
C GLY A 772 -18.04 -17.86 17.11
N ARG A 773 -19.31 -17.67 16.69
CA ARG A 773 -20.26 -16.74 17.33
C ARG A 773 -20.35 -16.93 18.85
N PHE A 774 -20.63 -15.84 19.58
CA PHE A 774 -20.62 -15.87 21.04
C PHE A 774 -21.86 -16.52 21.68
N TYR A 775 -23.02 -16.41 21.03
CA TYR A 775 -24.29 -17.00 21.45
C TYR A 775 -24.88 -17.82 20.29
N PRO A 776 -25.85 -18.73 20.54
CA PRO A 776 -26.46 -19.55 19.48
C PRO A 776 -26.99 -18.73 18.29
N TRP A 777 -27.52 -17.54 18.58
CA TRP A 777 -28.09 -16.62 17.59
C TRP A 777 -27.10 -15.62 16.98
N GLY A 778 -25.88 -15.46 17.49
CA GLY A 778 -24.94 -14.44 17.01
C GLY A 778 -24.09 -13.82 18.12
N ASP A 779 -23.56 -12.62 17.88
CA ASP A 779 -22.57 -11.99 18.78
C ASP A 779 -23.16 -10.96 19.73
N HIS A 780 -24.35 -10.47 19.44
CA HIS A 780 -25.04 -9.49 20.25
C HIS A 780 -25.93 -10.14 21.32
N PHE A 781 -25.85 -9.60 22.54
CA PHE A 781 -26.66 -10.06 23.66
C PHE A 781 -27.90 -9.20 23.86
N ASP A 782 -29.03 -9.86 24.14
CA ASP A 782 -30.23 -9.25 24.70
C ASP A 782 -30.88 -10.24 25.69
N PRO A 783 -31.28 -9.81 26.89
CA PRO A 783 -31.87 -10.70 27.89
C PRO A 783 -33.22 -11.29 27.48
N THR A 784 -33.88 -10.77 26.43
CA THR A 784 -35.13 -11.33 25.89
C THR A 784 -34.91 -12.55 24.99
N PHE A 785 -33.67 -12.84 24.60
CA PHE A 785 -33.35 -13.92 23.65
C PHE A 785 -33.25 -15.30 24.28
N CYS A 786 -32.94 -15.40 25.58
CA CYS A 786 -32.87 -16.65 26.33
C CYS A 786 -33.37 -16.50 27.78
N LEU A 787 -33.66 -17.62 28.45
CA LEU A 787 -34.06 -17.60 29.86
C LEU A 787 -32.85 -17.33 30.77
N MET A 788 -32.77 -16.12 31.31
CA MET A 788 -31.72 -15.65 32.22
C MET A 788 -32.25 -14.70 33.30
N ARG A 789 -31.42 -14.27 34.26
CA ARG A 789 -31.84 -13.54 35.48
C ARG A 789 -32.71 -12.31 35.20
N SER A 790 -32.43 -11.60 34.13
CA SER A 790 -33.09 -10.37 33.71
C SER A 790 -34.06 -10.55 32.54
N SER A 791 -34.39 -11.80 32.17
CA SER A 791 -35.31 -12.10 31.06
C SER A 791 -36.79 -11.90 31.43
N ARG A 792 -37.09 -11.65 32.71
CA ARG A 792 -38.44 -11.45 33.25
C ARG A 792 -38.47 -10.21 34.16
N PRO A 793 -39.63 -9.55 34.28
CA PRO A 793 -39.82 -8.44 35.24
C PRO A 793 -39.97 -8.91 36.69
N PHE A 794 -40.03 -10.23 36.92
CA PHE A 794 -40.08 -10.90 38.22
C PHE A 794 -38.90 -11.87 38.34
N LEU A 795 -38.70 -12.46 39.53
CA LEU A 795 -37.63 -13.43 39.76
C LEU A 795 -37.74 -14.61 38.78
N ALA A 796 -36.77 -14.70 37.86
CA ALA A 796 -36.73 -15.77 36.88
C ALA A 796 -36.62 -17.14 37.57
N GLN A 797 -37.38 -18.10 37.06
CA GLN A 797 -37.56 -19.46 37.58
C GLN A 797 -37.50 -20.43 36.38
N PRO A 798 -37.47 -21.76 36.59
CA PRO A 798 -37.59 -22.71 35.48
C PRO A 798 -38.83 -22.43 34.64
N GLU A 799 -38.69 -22.47 33.31
CA GLU A 799 -39.80 -22.34 32.36
C GLU A 799 -39.81 -23.55 31.40
N PRO A 800 -40.96 -23.85 30.77
CA PRO A 800 -41.05 -24.96 29.83
C PRO A 800 -40.03 -24.82 28.70
N VAL A 801 -39.46 -25.96 28.29
CA VAL A 801 -38.47 -25.99 27.20
C VAL A 801 -39.03 -25.36 25.93
N GLY A 802 -38.19 -24.59 25.23
CA GLY A 802 -38.55 -23.92 23.99
C GLY A 802 -39.35 -22.62 24.14
N THR A 803 -39.57 -22.12 25.35
CA THR A 803 -40.24 -20.82 25.59
C THR A 803 -39.53 -19.64 24.89
N PHE A 804 -38.22 -19.74 24.68
CA PHE A 804 -37.41 -18.72 24.01
C PHE A 804 -37.02 -19.16 22.60
N PRO A 805 -37.74 -18.73 21.55
CA PRO A 805 -37.48 -19.22 20.20
C PRO A 805 -36.18 -18.74 19.58
N ILE A 806 -35.60 -17.64 20.06
CA ILE A 806 -34.34 -17.08 19.57
C ILE A 806 -33.13 -17.89 20.07
N ASP A 807 -33.25 -18.56 21.22
CA ASP A 807 -32.26 -19.50 21.74
C ASP A 807 -32.30 -20.82 20.93
N THR A 808 -31.97 -20.70 19.65
CA THR A 808 -31.87 -21.78 18.66
C THR A 808 -30.52 -21.71 17.99
N SER A 809 -29.77 -22.80 18.03
CA SER A 809 -28.46 -22.91 17.39
C SER A 809 -28.54 -22.97 15.86
N PRO A 810 -27.43 -22.78 15.13
CA PRO A 810 -27.38 -22.95 13.67
C PRO A 810 -27.93 -24.30 13.18
N TYR A 811 -27.77 -25.35 13.98
CA TYR A 811 -28.24 -26.70 13.69
C TYR A 811 -29.71 -26.93 14.06
N GLY A 812 -30.30 -26.07 14.90
CA GLY A 812 -31.68 -26.19 15.38
C GLY A 812 -31.82 -26.74 16.80
N VAL A 813 -30.72 -26.85 17.55
CA VAL A 813 -30.76 -27.23 18.97
C VAL A 813 -31.26 -26.03 19.79
N ARG A 814 -32.08 -26.28 20.80
CA ARG A 814 -32.80 -25.23 21.56
C ARG A 814 -32.29 -25.11 22.98
N ASP A 815 -32.55 -23.95 23.56
CA ASP A 815 -32.27 -23.60 24.96
C ASP A 815 -30.79 -23.84 25.31
N MET A 816 -29.90 -23.36 24.44
CA MET A 816 -28.46 -23.60 24.52
C MET A 816 -27.72 -22.48 25.26
N ALA A 817 -28.31 -21.30 25.44
CA ALA A 817 -27.68 -20.17 26.13
C ALA A 817 -28.24 -19.95 27.55
N GLY A 818 -29.55 -20.14 27.71
CA GLY A 818 -30.26 -19.95 28.98
C GLY A 818 -30.92 -21.23 29.49
N GLY A 819 -31.89 -21.08 30.37
CA GLY A 819 -32.67 -22.21 30.87
C GLY A 819 -31.99 -22.84 32.08
N VAL A 820 -31.34 -23.97 31.87
CA VAL A 820 -30.61 -24.74 32.87
C VAL A 820 -29.16 -24.89 32.47
N ARG A 821 -28.29 -25.04 33.47
CA ARG A 821 -26.94 -25.55 33.23
C ARG A 821 -27.01 -27.04 32.99
N GLU A 822 -26.15 -27.54 32.13
CA GLU A 822 -26.23 -28.91 31.67
C GLU A 822 -24.95 -29.68 31.89
N TRP A 823 -25.07 -30.81 32.57
CA TRP A 823 -23.99 -31.77 32.71
C TRP A 823 -23.52 -32.31 31.36
N VAL A 824 -22.20 -32.34 31.19
CA VAL A 824 -21.54 -33.00 30.05
C VAL A 824 -20.76 -34.24 30.49
N ALA A 825 -20.41 -35.08 29.53
CA ALA A 825 -19.77 -36.38 29.75
C ALA A 825 -18.36 -36.30 30.36
N ASP A 826 -17.58 -35.29 29.98
CA ASP A 826 -16.15 -35.21 30.24
C ASP A 826 -15.69 -33.82 30.66
N VAL A 827 -14.48 -33.77 31.22
CA VAL A 827 -13.74 -32.54 31.48
C VAL A 827 -12.64 -32.48 30.42
N ASN A 828 -12.77 -31.57 29.46
CA ASN A 828 -11.67 -31.25 28.54
C ASN A 828 -11.15 -32.43 27.67
N GLY A 829 -11.99 -33.42 27.35
CA GLY A 829 -11.60 -34.56 26.49
C GLY A 829 -10.58 -35.52 27.12
N GLU A 830 -10.33 -35.44 28.44
CA GLU A 830 -9.32 -36.25 29.13
C GLU A 830 -9.71 -37.72 29.29
N LYS A 831 -11.02 -38.03 29.27
CA LYS A 831 -11.57 -39.37 29.45
C LYS A 831 -12.71 -39.60 28.46
N SER A 832 -12.79 -40.82 27.93
CA SER A 832 -13.91 -41.28 27.12
C SER A 832 -15.19 -41.44 27.95
N TRP A 833 -16.35 -41.43 27.27
CA TRP A 833 -17.64 -41.73 27.93
C TRP A 833 -17.64 -43.10 28.62
N VAL A 834 -16.98 -44.10 28.05
CA VAL A 834 -16.88 -45.45 28.65
C VAL A 834 -16.12 -45.40 29.97
N GLU A 835 -15.08 -44.57 30.07
CA GLU A 835 -14.31 -44.38 31.30
C GLU A 835 -15.10 -43.57 32.32
N THR A 836 -15.68 -42.43 31.94
CA THR A 836 -16.40 -41.57 32.89
C THR A 836 -17.67 -42.23 33.38
N SER A 837 -18.45 -42.83 32.49
CA SER A 837 -19.71 -43.47 32.87
C SER A 837 -19.53 -44.63 33.85
N ARG A 838 -18.35 -45.29 33.91
CA ARG A 838 -18.06 -46.38 34.86
C ARG A 838 -17.60 -45.91 36.24
N GLU A 839 -17.43 -44.61 36.45
CA GLU A 839 -17.01 -44.07 37.74
C GLU A 839 -18.05 -44.41 38.83
N ILE A 840 -17.55 -44.87 39.98
CA ILE A 840 -18.39 -45.27 41.11
C ILE A 840 -18.99 -44.00 41.74
N GLU A 841 -20.30 -44.03 41.99
CA GLU A 841 -21.02 -42.96 42.66
C GLU A 841 -20.46 -42.73 44.06
N SER A 842 -20.00 -41.51 44.33
CA SER A 842 -19.43 -41.12 45.62
C SER A 842 -20.55 -41.01 46.67
N THR A 843 -20.38 -41.65 47.84
CA THR A 843 -21.31 -41.55 48.97
C THR A 843 -21.03 -40.29 49.80
N ALA A 844 -22.06 -39.66 50.36
CA ALA A 844 -21.94 -38.45 51.18
C ALA A 844 -20.98 -38.59 52.39
N ASP A 845 -20.74 -39.82 52.87
CA ASP A 845 -19.85 -40.14 54.00
C ASP A 845 -18.41 -40.53 53.59
N ALA A 846 -18.05 -40.46 52.30
CA ALA A 846 -16.70 -40.77 51.84
C ALA A 846 -15.73 -39.63 52.26
N GLY A 847 -14.92 -39.87 53.29
CA GLY A 847 -13.92 -38.91 53.76
C GLY A 847 -12.87 -38.56 52.70
N SER A 848 -12.54 -37.26 52.58
CA SER A 848 -11.47 -36.58 51.83
C SER A 848 -11.12 -36.95 50.37
N ASP A 849 -11.61 -38.04 49.80
CA ASP A 849 -11.56 -38.28 48.35
C ASP A 849 -12.73 -37.53 47.70
N ALA A 850 -12.53 -36.22 47.50
CA ALA A 850 -13.58 -35.32 47.00
C ALA A 850 -14.20 -35.86 45.69
N PRO A 851 -15.54 -35.84 45.53
CA PRO A 851 -16.20 -36.27 44.29
C PRO A 851 -15.61 -35.54 43.09
N PRO A 852 -15.46 -36.20 41.92
CA PRO A 852 -14.76 -35.61 40.79
C PRO A 852 -15.48 -34.33 40.33
N TRP A 853 -14.69 -33.30 40.03
CA TRP A 853 -15.21 -32.10 39.38
C TRP A 853 -15.77 -32.46 38.01
N ARG A 854 -16.93 -31.90 37.70
CA ARG A 854 -17.62 -32.05 36.43
C ARG A 854 -17.91 -30.69 35.82
N ILE A 855 -17.91 -30.66 34.50
CA ILE A 855 -18.27 -29.46 33.74
C ILE A 855 -19.78 -29.47 33.53
N ALA A 856 -20.37 -28.30 33.71
CA ALA A 856 -21.67 -27.96 33.19
C ALA A 856 -21.53 -26.82 32.18
N ARG A 857 -22.28 -26.92 31.09
CA ARG A 857 -22.36 -25.92 30.02
C ARG A 857 -23.68 -25.15 30.11
N SER A 858 -23.89 -24.19 29.22
CA SER A 858 -25.01 -23.24 29.24
C SER A 858 -24.98 -22.23 30.40
N GLY A 859 -25.81 -21.20 30.26
CA GLY A 859 -26.24 -20.35 31.36
C GLY A 859 -27.37 -21.01 32.17
N SER A 860 -28.17 -20.20 32.84
CA SER A 860 -29.42 -20.63 33.49
C SER A 860 -30.33 -19.42 33.75
N TRP A 861 -31.56 -19.62 34.21
CA TRP A 861 -32.42 -18.51 34.65
C TRP A 861 -31.80 -17.65 35.76
N ALA A 862 -30.79 -18.13 36.49
CA ALA A 862 -30.08 -17.35 37.50
C ALA A 862 -28.80 -16.67 36.97
N ALA A 863 -28.42 -16.96 35.73
CA ALA A 863 -27.18 -16.51 35.11
C ALA A 863 -27.25 -15.06 34.60
N ASP A 864 -26.07 -14.46 34.45
CA ASP A 864 -25.88 -13.20 33.72
C ASP A 864 -25.52 -13.44 32.24
N SER A 865 -25.29 -12.35 31.50
CA SER A 865 -24.96 -12.42 30.08
C SER A 865 -23.64 -13.13 29.79
N GLN A 866 -22.63 -13.02 30.66
CA GLN A 866 -21.34 -13.68 30.46
C GLN A 866 -21.50 -15.20 30.54
N GLN A 867 -22.25 -15.66 31.53
CA GLN A 867 -22.52 -17.08 31.74
C GLN A 867 -23.40 -17.70 30.65
N CYS A 868 -24.21 -16.90 29.95
CA CYS A 868 -25.02 -17.35 28.81
C CYS A 868 -24.25 -17.50 27.48
N ARG A 869 -22.97 -17.08 27.42
CA ARG A 869 -22.13 -17.25 26.23
C ARG A 869 -21.90 -18.74 25.95
N SER A 870 -21.92 -19.14 24.68
CA SER A 870 -21.77 -20.53 24.25
C SER A 870 -20.44 -21.16 24.66
N ALA A 871 -19.40 -20.36 24.90
CA ALA A 871 -18.08 -20.83 25.35
C ALA A 871 -17.94 -20.94 26.88
N SER A 872 -18.96 -20.52 27.66
CA SER A 872 -18.91 -20.48 29.12
C SER A 872 -18.97 -21.89 29.74
N ARG A 873 -18.22 -22.05 30.83
CA ARG A 873 -18.00 -23.30 31.55
C ARG A 873 -18.20 -23.09 33.03
N THR A 874 -18.94 -23.97 33.68
CA THR A 874 -19.06 -23.94 35.14
C THR A 874 -18.68 -25.29 35.71
N ARG A 875 -17.98 -25.28 36.84
CA ARG A 875 -17.51 -26.50 37.50
C ARG A 875 -18.32 -26.73 38.76
N PHE A 876 -18.76 -27.97 38.93
CA PHE A 876 -19.47 -28.43 40.11
C PHE A 876 -18.93 -29.80 40.51
N PHE A 877 -19.06 -30.17 41.79
CA PHE A 877 -18.84 -31.56 42.19
C PHE A 877 -19.88 -32.46 41.52
N GLY A 878 -19.49 -33.66 41.08
CA GLY A 878 -20.42 -34.58 40.39
C GLY A 878 -21.69 -34.93 41.19
N ILE A 879 -21.67 -34.81 42.51
CA ILE A 879 -22.82 -35.03 43.41
C ILE A 879 -23.67 -33.77 43.64
N THR A 880 -23.32 -32.65 43.00
CA THR A 880 -24.01 -31.37 43.23
C THR A 880 -25.42 -31.43 42.65
N ARG A 881 -26.42 -31.15 43.47
CA ARG A 881 -27.80 -30.90 43.04
C ARG A 881 -28.11 -29.44 43.24
N ALA A 882 -28.46 -28.73 42.17
CA ALA A 882 -28.85 -27.34 42.22
C ALA A 882 -30.14 -27.11 41.46
N LEU A 883 -30.88 -26.08 41.86
CA LEU A 883 -32.14 -25.72 41.21
C LEU A 883 -31.91 -25.45 39.73
N ASN A 884 -30.76 -24.91 39.32
CA ASN A 884 -30.44 -24.58 37.93
C ASN A 884 -29.54 -25.60 37.21
N LEU A 885 -29.40 -26.83 37.74
CA LEU A 885 -28.62 -27.90 37.12
C LEU A 885 -29.54 -29.00 36.58
N SER A 886 -29.26 -29.38 35.34
CA SER A 886 -29.96 -30.38 34.55
C SER A 886 -28.96 -31.06 33.59
N PHE A 887 -29.46 -31.74 32.57
CA PHE A 887 -28.65 -32.37 31.55
C PHE A 887 -29.46 -32.57 30.26
N ARG A 888 -28.74 -32.80 29.16
CA ARG A 888 -29.31 -33.28 27.90
C ARG A 888 -28.57 -34.52 27.44
N ILE A 889 -29.20 -35.28 26.57
CA ILE A 889 -28.64 -36.52 26.04
C ILE A 889 -28.18 -36.36 24.60
N ALA A 890 -27.23 -37.21 24.22
CA ALA A 890 -26.65 -37.32 22.90
C ALA A 890 -26.53 -38.79 22.50
N LYS A 891 -26.52 -39.03 21.20
CA LYS A 891 -26.37 -40.33 20.56
C LYS A 891 -25.23 -40.23 19.56
N PRO A 892 -24.15 -41.04 19.70
CA PRO A 892 -23.11 -41.07 18.70
C PRO A 892 -23.68 -41.58 17.37
N LEU A 893 -23.31 -40.92 16.28
CA LEU A 893 -23.63 -41.38 14.94
C LEU A 893 -22.34 -41.85 14.28
N SER A 894 -22.44 -42.94 13.52
CA SER A 894 -21.32 -43.39 12.71
C SER A 894 -21.84 -43.91 11.38
N ARG A 895 -21.17 -43.48 10.32
CA ARG A 895 -21.15 -44.16 9.04
C ARG A 895 -19.71 -44.31 8.68
N GLY A 896 -19.30 -45.53 8.35
CA GLY A 896 -17.95 -45.76 7.84
C GLY A 896 -17.72 -44.87 6.61
N PRO A 897 -16.48 -44.45 6.35
CA PRO A 897 -16.15 -43.79 5.09
C PRO A 897 -16.64 -44.71 3.97
N GLY A 898 -17.61 -44.24 3.19
CA GLY A 898 -18.14 -44.98 2.05
C GLY A 898 -16.97 -45.30 1.12
N ARG A 899 -16.80 -46.58 0.80
CA ARG A 899 -15.87 -47.02 -0.25
C ARG A 899 -16.17 -46.34 -1.58
#